data_AF-A0A538E4P6-F1
#
_entry.id   AF-A0A538E4P6-F1
#
_cell.length_a   1.000
_cell.length_b   1.000
_cell.length_c   1.000
_cell.angle_alpha   90.00
_cell.angle_beta   90.00
_cell.angle_gamma   90.00
#
_symmetry.space_group_name_H-M   'P 1'
#
loop_
_entity.id
_entity.type
_entity.pdbx_description
1 polymer ?
#
loop_
_entity_poly.entity_id
_entity_poly.type
_entity_poly.pdbx_seq_one_letter_code
_entity_poly.pdbx_strand_id
1 'polypeptide(L)'
;MTGSAFSKPVKAVSGQTFGGSIAVGPDGVPWISYVQGSTVKAASRSGSAWKSESVAKVTGPVGLPADHTSVQVATAGEPVVAFGGGGKTMVARKSGGTWKVDAIPGSGGYAVSLALDKSGNPHVTYYDAQGTVHEADSTGPGAWQVTDLASTAAGQGSAGDPRWSTAIALDDKDVRYVTWADTHADQIMFGTNSGGKFAAQALPVSQAGANPSSAVSGDGKTLVVAWFDSHNLNLKIATSATGGLALAHPTPTLHQPSIPPPTAACKPSGTTVSVTAKNIAFDTNCLAARASTPFTIDFTNQDSGTPHNVEIFTDSSATTRLGGATGPGDTVTGPGSTTYKVNALPAGTYFFRCDIHPTQMTGTFVVAKYRPDPSSIPDGPGAYLFRDPDGRVIYAGKALSLRKRLASYWGRPLHPRTEAIVEHAAAVEWIVASTEVDALMLEYNLIKSHRPRFNVRYRDDKSYPYLAVTVGERWPRARVMRGPKRKDVRYFGPYGHAYAIRETLDALTRVFPVRTCSNAFFDQRARAGRPCLYYDIGRCAGPCVPAMTGVTDESYLLQVEALTDFLGGNYRPALTRLQAEMRQAADLLEFERAARLRDQLAAARKAMESQEMVLGRKDDLDVIGLEEDDLEAAFQVFFVRGGRVMGRRGWVVDKVEDIDAAGLVASFLRELYMERDEVPPRILVAAWPADQAVLEEWLSGVRGSRVRISVPARGDGRRLLQ
;
A
#
# COMPACT_ATOMS: atom_id res chain seq x y z
N MET A 1 -43.75 27.31 -25.48
CA MET A 1 -43.66 27.21 -24.01
C MET A 1 -42.77 28.34 -23.49
N THR A 2 -43.35 29.39 -22.93
CA THR A 2 -42.63 30.49 -22.26
C THR A 2 -42.89 30.38 -20.77
N GLY A 3 -41.95 29.80 -20.02
CA GLY A 3 -42.07 29.57 -18.57
C GLY A 3 -41.31 28.33 -18.11
N SER A 4 -39.98 28.39 -18.15
CA SER A 4 -39.09 27.24 -17.92
C SER A 4 -38.76 27.00 -16.44
N ALA A 5 -39.75 27.06 -15.54
CA ALA A 5 -39.54 26.77 -14.13
C ALA A 5 -40.54 25.71 -13.65
N PHE A 6 -40.02 24.55 -13.23
CA PHE A 6 -40.80 23.59 -12.45
C PHE A 6 -41.32 24.27 -11.17
N SER A 7 -42.60 24.06 -10.84
CA SER A 7 -43.14 24.51 -9.55
C SER A 7 -42.50 23.74 -8.39
N LYS A 8 -42.56 24.28 -7.17
CA LYS A 8 -42.13 23.55 -5.96
C LYS A 8 -42.82 22.18 -5.91
N PRO A 9 -42.10 21.10 -5.53
CA PRO A 9 -42.69 19.79 -5.34
C PRO A 9 -43.90 19.85 -4.39
N VAL A 10 -45.00 19.23 -4.78
CA VAL A 10 -46.22 19.16 -3.97
C VAL A 10 -46.35 17.73 -3.46
N LYS A 11 -46.56 17.59 -2.15
CA LYS A 11 -46.86 16.30 -1.54
C LYS A 11 -48.24 15.83 -2.03
N ALA A 12 -48.25 14.76 -2.83
CA ALA A 12 -49.49 14.21 -3.37
C ALA A 12 -50.28 13.43 -2.31
N VAL A 13 -49.59 12.59 -1.54
CA VAL A 13 -50.18 11.70 -0.53
C VAL A 13 -49.28 11.64 0.71
N SER A 14 -49.85 11.29 1.86
CA SER A 14 -49.08 11.11 3.10
C SER A 14 -49.05 9.63 3.49
N GLY A 15 -48.01 9.21 4.21
CA GLY A 15 -47.78 7.83 4.61
C GLY A 15 -46.89 7.06 3.63
N GLN A 16 -46.53 5.83 3.99
CA GLN A 16 -45.68 4.97 3.17
C GLN A 16 -46.45 4.48 1.93
N THR A 17 -45.81 4.58 0.77
CA THR A 17 -46.37 4.15 -0.52
C THR A 17 -45.32 3.42 -1.34
N PHE A 18 -45.76 2.48 -2.18
CA PHE A 18 -44.88 1.66 -3.02
C PHE A 18 -45.38 1.63 -4.47
N GLY A 19 -44.47 1.30 -5.40
CA GLY A 19 -44.83 1.00 -6.78
C GLY A 19 -45.54 2.13 -7.54
N GLY A 20 -45.18 3.38 -7.24
CA GLY A 20 -45.84 4.55 -7.80
C GLY A 20 -45.67 4.68 -9.31
N SER A 21 -46.73 5.10 -10.03
CA SER A 21 -46.65 5.51 -11.44
C SER A 21 -47.48 6.75 -11.72
N ILE A 22 -47.28 7.38 -12.88
CA ILE A 22 -47.95 8.62 -13.29
C ILE A 22 -48.32 8.58 -14.77
N ALA A 23 -49.49 9.13 -15.10
CA ALA A 23 -49.92 9.44 -16.46
C ALA A 23 -50.65 10.78 -16.49
N VAL A 24 -50.76 11.39 -17.67
CA VAL A 24 -51.49 12.64 -17.87
C VAL A 24 -52.63 12.38 -18.84
N GLY A 25 -53.85 12.73 -18.45
CA GLY A 25 -55.02 12.62 -19.29
C GLY A 25 -55.04 13.62 -20.44
N PRO A 26 -55.87 13.39 -21.48
CA PRO A 26 -56.06 14.34 -22.58
C PRO A 26 -56.56 15.72 -22.14
N ASP A 27 -57.22 15.79 -20.98
CA ASP A 27 -57.66 17.02 -20.31
C ASP A 27 -56.54 17.74 -19.53
N GLY A 28 -55.32 17.20 -19.55
CA GLY A 28 -54.16 17.71 -18.82
C GLY A 28 -54.14 17.34 -17.34
N VAL A 29 -55.08 16.50 -16.86
CA VAL A 29 -55.15 16.09 -15.46
C VAL A 29 -54.15 14.96 -15.20
N PRO A 30 -53.20 15.13 -14.26
CA PRO A 30 -52.29 14.06 -13.90
C PRO A 30 -53.00 13.05 -12.98
N TRP A 31 -52.77 11.78 -13.27
CA TRP A 31 -53.18 10.62 -12.48
C TRP A 31 -51.93 9.92 -11.96
N ILE A 32 -51.95 9.52 -10.69
CA ILE A 32 -50.95 8.64 -10.11
C ILE A 32 -51.60 7.36 -9.60
N SER A 33 -50.89 6.24 -9.66
CA SER A 33 -51.25 5.00 -8.97
C SER A 33 -50.14 4.59 -8.02
N TYR A 34 -50.49 3.91 -6.92
CA TYR A 34 -49.54 3.47 -5.91
C TYR A 34 -50.19 2.44 -4.97
N VAL A 35 -49.38 1.66 -4.26
CA VAL A 35 -49.84 0.79 -3.17
C VAL A 35 -49.65 1.50 -1.83
N GLN A 36 -50.67 1.49 -0.98
CA GLN A 36 -50.60 1.98 0.40
C GLN A 36 -51.25 0.98 1.35
N GLY A 37 -50.46 0.44 2.28
CA GLY A 37 -50.87 -0.76 3.02
C GLY A 37 -51.15 -1.91 2.06
N SER A 38 -52.28 -2.58 2.20
CA SER A 38 -52.72 -3.66 1.30
C SER A 38 -53.71 -3.20 0.22
N THR A 39 -53.66 -1.92 -0.18
CA THR A 39 -54.61 -1.34 -1.13
C THR A 39 -53.90 -0.61 -2.26
N VAL A 40 -54.20 -0.99 -3.50
CA VAL A 40 -53.87 -0.23 -4.70
C VAL A 40 -54.79 0.98 -4.74
N LYS A 41 -54.20 2.16 -4.90
CA LYS A 41 -54.90 3.44 -4.95
C LYS A 41 -54.54 4.17 -6.24
N ALA A 42 -55.47 4.99 -6.69
CA ALA A 42 -55.26 5.96 -7.76
C ALA A 42 -55.61 7.34 -7.21
N ALA A 43 -54.86 8.37 -7.58
CA ALA A 43 -55.17 9.75 -7.22
C ALA A 43 -55.08 10.66 -8.44
N SER A 44 -56.04 11.57 -8.56
CA SER A 44 -56.01 12.63 -9.58
C SER A 44 -55.88 13.99 -8.93
N ARG A 45 -55.32 14.93 -9.69
CA ARG A 45 -55.15 16.30 -9.23
C ARG A 45 -56.27 17.19 -9.75
N SER A 46 -57.00 17.83 -8.83
CA SER A 46 -57.98 18.88 -9.15
C SER A 46 -57.49 20.20 -8.52
N GLY A 47 -57.05 21.14 -9.36
CA GLY A 47 -56.40 22.36 -8.90
C GLY A 47 -55.10 22.08 -8.12
N SER A 48 -55.03 22.53 -6.87
CA SER A 48 -53.87 22.29 -5.97
C SER A 48 -53.99 21.04 -5.10
N ALA A 49 -55.14 20.36 -5.11
CA ALA A 49 -55.40 19.22 -4.24
C ALA A 49 -55.34 17.89 -5.00
N TRP A 50 -54.86 16.86 -4.30
CA TRP A 50 -54.89 15.48 -4.76
C TRP A 50 -56.06 14.75 -4.12
N LYS A 51 -56.83 14.03 -4.94
CA LYS A 51 -57.95 13.21 -4.48
C LYS A 51 -57.62 11.75 -4.73
N SER A 52 -57.47 10.98 -3.66
CA SER A 52 -57.17 9.55 -3.71
C SER A 52 -58.43 8.69 -3.65
N GLU A 53 -58.42 7.59 -4.39
CA GLU A 53 -59.48 6.58 -4.45
C GLU A 53 -58.86 5.18 -4.26
N SER A 54 -59.59 4.29 -3.61
CA SER A 54 -59.22 2.88 -3.51
C SER A 54 -59.60 2.16 -4.80
N VAL A 55 -58.64 1.51 -5.44
CA VAL A 55 -58.83 0.76 -6.68
C VAL A 55 -59.14 -0.71 -6.37
N ALA A 56 -58.25 -1.36 -5.60
CA ALA A 56 -58.38 -2.77 -5.25
C ALA A 56 -57.60 -3.10 -3.97
N LYS A 57 -58.03 -4.15 -3.25
CA LYS A 57 -57.21 -4.75 -2.20
C LYS A 57 -56.29 -5.81 -2.81
N VAL A 58 -55.04 -5.83 -2.37
CA VAL A 58 -54.03 -6.81 -2.79
C VAL A 58 -53.58 -7.64 -1.60
N THR A 59 -53.28 -8.91 -1.86
CA THR A 59 -52.76 -9.85 -0.87
C THR A 59 -51.28 -10.11 -1.13
N GLY A 60 -50.41 -9.89 -0.14
CA GLY A 60 -48.98 -10.14 -0.26
C GLY A 60 -48.14 -9.20 0.60
N PRO A 61 -46.83 -9.46 0.71
CA PRO A 61 -45.88 -8.55 1.37
C PRO A 61 -45.77 -7.26 0.56
N VAL A 62 -45.95 -6.12 1.23
CA VAL A 62 -45.86 -4.79 0.61
C VAL A 62 -44.40 -4.42 0.35
N GLY A 63 -44.09 -3.92 -0.84
CA GLY A 63 -42.76 -3.49 -1.27
C GLY A 63 -42.02 -4.49 -2.15
N LEU A 64 -42.70 -5.51 -2.68
CA LEU A 64 -42.13 -6.46 -3.65
C LEU A 64 -42.36 -5.98 -5.09
N PRO A 65 -41.69 -6.57 -6.10
CA PRO A 65 -41.95 -6.24 -7.52
C PRO A 65 -43.40 -6.48 -7.95
N ALA A 66 -44.16 -7.31 -7.23
CA ALA A 66 -45.59 -7.50 -7.45
C ALA A 66 -46.43 -6.26 -7.10
N ASP A 67 -45.89 -5.33 -6.30
CA ASP A 67 -46.58 -4.12 -5.85
C ASP A 67 -46.35 -2.92 -6.77
N HIS A 68 -45.63 -3.11 -7.89
CA HIS A 68 -45.59 -2.10 -8.95
C HIS A 68 -47.01 -1.88 -9.50
N THR A 69 -47.34 -0.62 -9.75
CA THR A 69 -48.57 -0.23 -10.43
C THR A 69 -48.19 0.54 -11.68
N SER A 70 -49.01 0.47 -12.72
CA SER A 70 -48.84 1.25 -13.95
C SER A 70 -50.18 1.86 -14.34
N VAL A 71 -50.26 3.18 -14.42
CA VAL A 71 -51.46 3.93 -14.78
C VAL A 71 -51.32 4.51 -16.19
N GLN A 72 -52.39 4.42 -16.96
CA GLN A 72 -52.58 5.15 -18.21
C GLN A 72 -53.96 5.78 -18.22
N VAL A 73 -54.17 6.79 -19.06
CA VAL A 73 -55.46 7.46 -19.19
C VAL A 73 -55.94 7.31 -20.63
N ALA A 74 -57.10 6.68 -20.81
CA ALA A 74 -57.69 6.50 -22.13
C ALA A 74 -58.08 7.85 -22.74
N THR A 75 -58.29 7.89 -24.06
CA THR A 75 -58.69 9.10 -24.81
C THR A 75 -59.98 9.74 -24.27
N ALA A 76 -60.86 8.95 -23.66
CA ALA A 76 -62.08 9.44 -22.99
C ALA A 76 -61.84 10.07 -21.61
N GLY A 77 -60.59 10.12 -21.12
CA GLY A 77 -60.23 10.65 -19.79
C GLY A 77 -60.34 9.63 -18.65
N GLU A 78 -60.70 8.38 -18.96
CA GLU A 78 -60.86 7.31 -17.97
C GLU A 78 -59.51 6.66 -17.64
N PRO A 79 -59.09 6.61 -16.36
CA PRO A 79 -57.84 5.97 -15.96
C PRO A 79 -57.96 4.44 -15.95
N VAL A 80 -56.88 3.79 -16.36
CA VAL A 80 -56.67 2.34 -16.33
C VAL A 80 -55.41 2.07 -15.50
N VAL A 81 -55.49 1.14 -14.56
CA VAL A 81 -54.38 0.79 -13.66
C VAL A 81 -54.09 -0.70 -13.76
N ALA A 82 -52.88 -1.08 -14.17
CA ALA A 82 -52.36 -2.42 -14.05
C ALA A 82 -51.59 -2.59 -12.74
N PHE A 83 -51.72 -3.74 -12.08
CA PHE A 83 -51.07 -4.05 -10.81
C PHE A 83 -50.97 -5.55 -10.58
N GLY A 84 -49.98 -5.97 -9.80
CA GLY A 84 -49.89 -7.33 -9.27
C GLY A 84 -50.55 -7.46 -7.90
N GLY A 85 -50.93 -8.68 -7.54
CA GLY A 85 -51.38 -9.00 -6.18
C GLY A 85 -51.77 -10.47 -6.04
N GLY A 86 -51.31 -11.12 -4.97
CA GLY A 86 -51.62 -12.53 -4.69
C GLY A 86 -51.14 -13.50 -5.78
N GLY A 87 -50.07 -13.16 -6.48
CA GLY A 87 -49.55 -13.94 -7.62
C GLY A 87 -50.44 -13.86 -8.87
N LYS A 88 -51.28 -12.82 -8.99
CA LYS A 88 -52.08 -12.54 -10.18
C LYS A 88 -51.75 -11.17 -10.75
N THR A 89 -51.87 -11.04 -12.08
CA THR A 89 -51.87 -9.76 -12.77
C THR A 89 -53.31 -9.27 -12.94
N MET A 90 -53.57 -8.00 -12.64
CA MET A 90 -54.90 -7.41 -12.70
C MET A 90 -54.87 -6.06 -13.41
N VAL A 91 -55.98 -5.73 -14.06
CA VAL A 91 -56.23 -4.40 -14.63
C VAL A 91 -57.54 -3.85 -14.09
N ALA A 92 -57.48 -2.67 -13.50
CA ALA A 92 -58.65 -1.92 -13.09
C ALA A 92 -58.96 -0.80 -14.07
N ARG A 93 -60.20 -0.75 -14.54
CA ARG A 93 -60.71 0.31 -15.41
C ARG A 93 -61.74 1.12 -14.62
N LYS A 94 -61.65 2.46 -14.69
CA LYS A 94 -62.65 3.33 -14.08
C LYS A 94 -63.68 3.75 -15.12
N SER A 95 -64.94 3.36 -14.93
CA SER A 95 -66.04 3.79 -15.80
C SER A 95 -67.27 4.16 -14.96
N GLY A 96 -67.93 5.25 -15.31
CA GLY A 96 -69.09 5.76 -14.55
C GLY A 96 -68.77 6.06 -13.07
N GLY A 97 -67.52 6.44 -12.77
CA GLY A 97 -67.06 6.74 -11.41
C GLY A 97 -66.71 5.54 -10.54
N THR A 98 -66.85 4.31 -11.03
CA THR A 98 -66.56 3.07 -10.28
C THR A 98 -65.39 2.31 -10.89
N TRP A 99 -64.53 1.75 -10.03
CA TRP A 99 -63.44 0.86 -10.45
C TRP A 99 -63.97 -0.56 -10.69
N LYS A 100 -63.67 -1.11 -11.85
CA LYS A 100 -63.89 -2.53 -12.17
C LYS A 100 -62.55 -3.19 -12.38
N VAL A 101 -62.27 -4.24 -11.60
CA VAL A 101 -61.03 -5.01 -11.67
C VAL A 101 -61.27 -6.27 -12.50
N ASP A 102 -60.36 -6.51 -13.43
CA ASP A 102 -60.33 -7.66 -14.32
C ASP A 102 -59.00 -8.40 -14.12
N ALA A 103 -59.05 -9.73 -14.03
CA ALA A 103 -57.86 -10.54 -13.78
C ALA A 103 -57.36 -11.14 -15.09
N ILE A 104 -56.06 -10.97 -15.38
CA ILE A 104 -55.43 -11.59 -16.53
C ILE A 104 -55.28 -13.09 -16.24
N PRO A 105 -55.63 -14.00 -17.17
CA PRO A 105 -55.43 -15.43 -17.00
C PRO A 105 -53.96 -15.78 -16.71
N GLY A 106 -53.74 -16.73 -15.78
CA GLY A 106 -52.41 -17.18 -15.40
C GLY A 106 -51.93 -16.61 -14.05
N SER A 107 -50.67 -16.89 -13.74
CA SER A 107 -49.98 -16.39 -12.54
C SER A 107 -48.98 -15.29 -12.90
N GLY A 108 -48.70 -14.39 -11.96
CA GLY A 108 -47.70 -13.36 -12.11
C GLY A 108 -48.09 -12.04 -11.46
N GLY A 109 -47.79 -10.96 -12.17
CA GLY A 109 -48.05 -9.59 -11.73
C GLY A 109 -46.79 -8.93 -11.19
N TYR A 110 -45.61 -9.49 -11.43
CA TYR A 110 -44.36 -8.85 -11.06
C TYR A 110 -43.94 -7.87 -12.14
N ALA A 111 -43.52 -6.67 -11.72
CA ALA A 111 -42.97 -5.62 -12.57
C ALA A 111 -43.88 -5.23 -13.75
N VAL A 112 -45.16 -4.99 -13.44
CA VAL A 112 -46.18 -4.65 -14.43
C VAL A 112 -45.88 -3.33 -15.15
N SER A 113 -46.14 -3.31 -16.46
CA SER A 113 -46.17 -2.08 -17.26
C SER A 113 -47.41 -2.07 -18.12
N LEU A 114 -47.99 -0.89 -18.36
CA LEU A 114 -49.25 -0.71 -19.08
C LEU A 114 -49.09 0.34 -20.19
N ALA A 115 -49.60 -0.01 -21.36
CA ALA A 115 -49.91 0.92 -22.44
C ALA A 115 -51.35 0.71 -22.91
N LEU A 116 -51.94 1.73 -23.54
CA LEU A 116 -53.26 1.64 -24.15
C LEU A 116 -53.13 1.77 -25.66
N ASP A 117 -53.87 0.94 -26.39
CA ASP A 117 -54.05 1.12 -27.84
C ASP A 117 -54.95 2.33 -28.14
N LYS A 118 -55.11 2.65 -29.42
CA LYS A 118 -55.98 3.75 -29.87
C LYS A 118 -57.45 3.61 -29.47
N SER A 119 -57.92 2.39 -29.23
CA SER A 119 -59.28 2.10 -28.77
C SER A 119 -59.41 2.17 -27.25
N GLY A 120 -58.31 2.38 -26.53
CA GLY A 120 -58.26 2.39 -25.06
C GLY A 120 -58.13 0.99 -24.45
N ASN A 121 -57.80 -0.03 -25.24
CA ASN A 121 -57.59 -1.38 -24.77
C ASN A 121 -56.22 -1.51 -24.10
N PRO A 122 -56.11 -2.19 -22.95
CA PRO A 122 -54.86 -2.33 -22.24
C PRO A 122 -53.96 -3.41 -22.86
N HIS A 123 -52.69 -3.07 -22.96
CA HIS A 123 -51.56 -3.96 -23.21
C HIS A 123 -50.68 -3.97 -21.96
N VAL A 124 -50.50 -5.13 -21.34
CA VAL A 124 -49.82 -5.29 -20.06
C VAL A 124 -48.64 -6.23 -20.20
N THR A 125 -47.47 -5.80 -19.73
CA THR A 125 -46.30 -6.67 -19.64
C THR A 125 -45.99 -7.00 -18.19
N TYR A 126 -45.60 -8.25 -17.90
CA TYR A 126 -45.31 -8.70 -16.55
C TYR A 126 -44.47 -9.97 -16.55
N TYR A 127 -43.87 -10.29 -15.39
CA TYR A 127 -43.29 -11.60 -15.14
C TYR A 127 -44.28 -12.49 -14.38
N ASP A 128 -44.29 -13.78 -14.71
CA ASP A 128 -44.85 -14.80 -13.85
C ASP A 128 -43.88 -15.19 -12.71
N ALA A 129 -44.33 -16.06 -11.80
CA ALA A 129 -43.51 -16.51 -10.68
C ALA A 129 -42.30 -17.36 -11.10
N GLN A 130 -42.28 -17.85 -12.34
CA GLN A 130 -41.23 -18.69 -12.92
C GLN A 130 -40.19 -17.87 -13.70
N GLY A 131 -40.41 -16.57 -13.88
CA GLY A 131 -39.53 -15.69 -14.66
C GLY A 131 -39.83 -15.69 -16.15
N THR A 132 -41.01 -16.16 -16.58
CA THR A 132 -41.47 -15.96 -17.95
C THR A 132 -42.04 -14.55 -18.08
N VAL A 133 -41.64 -13.86 -19.14
CA VAL A 133 -42.16 -12.54 -19.49
C VAL A 133 -43.35 -12.71 -20.41
N HIS A 134 -44.45 -12.09 -20.03
CA HIS A 134 -45.72 -12.12 -20.73
C HIS A 134 -46.07 -10.74 -21.28
N GLU A 135 -46.71 -10.70 -22.44
CA GLU A 135 -47.54 -9.59 -22.88
C GLU A 135 -48.99 -10.05 -22.96
N ALA A 136 -49.89 -9.29 -22.36
CA ALA A 136 -51.30 -9.58 -22.36
C ALA A 136 -52.10 -8.40 -22.88
N ASP A 137 -52.96 -8.64 -23.86
CA ASP A 137 -53.84 -7.66 -24.45
C ASP A 137 -55.31 -8.03 -24.26
N SER A 138 -56.17 -7.02 -24.22
CA SER A 138 -57.60 -7.23 -23.96
C SER A 138 -58.48 -6.33 -24.81
N THR A 139 -59.31 -6.94 -25.66
CA THR A 139 -60.31 -6.24 -26.49
C THR A 139 -61.61 -5.91 -25.75
N GLY A 140 -61.70 -6.26 -24.47
CA GLY A 140 -62.86 -6.01 -23.62
C GLY A 140 -62.78 -6.78 -22.30
N PRO A 141 -63.61 -6.44 -21.29
CA PRO A 141 -63.58 -7.09 -19.97
C PRO A 141 -63.68 -8.62 -20.07
N GLY A 142 -62.74 -9.33 -19.44
CA GLY A 142 -62.67 -10.80 -19.42
C GLY A 142 -62.18 -11.44 -20.72
N ALA A 143 -61.96 -10.67 -21.79
CA ALA A 143 -61.37 -11.15 -23.04
C ALA A 143 -59.89 -10.80 -23.05
N TRP A 144 -59.05 -11.74 -22.61
CA TRP A 144 -57.59 -11.60 -22.55
C TRP A 144 -56.92 -12.58 -23.50
N GLN A 145 -55.94 -12.08 -24.26
CA GLN A 145 -54.95 -12.87 -24.95
C GLN A 145 -53.61 -12.69 -24.22
N VAL A 146 -52.93 -13.78 -23.90
CA VAL A 146 -51.63 -13.78 -23.22
C VAL A 146 -50.60 -14.43 -24.14
N THR A 147 -49.48 -13.75 -24.37
CA THR A 147 -48.38 -14.17 -25.22
C THR A 147 -47.08 -14.25 -24.43
N ASP A 148 -46.47 -15.44 -24.39
CA ASP A 148 -45.15 -15.63 -23.82
C ASP A 148 -44.10 -14.97 -24.74
N LEU A 149 -43.33 -14.03 -24.20
CA LEU A 149 -42.29 -13.30 -24.93
C LEU A 149 -40.92 -13.97 -24.81
N ALA A 150 -40.55 -14.38 -23.60
CA ALA A 150 -39.29 -15.03 -23.29
C ALA A 150 -39.33 -15.70 -21.92
N SER A 151 -38.48 -16.70 -21.70
CA SER A 151 -38.21 -17.26 -20.37
C SER A 151 -36.81 -16.83 -19.95
N THR A 152 -36.71 -16.00 -18.91
CA THR A 152 -35.43 -15.72 -18.26
C THR A 152 -35.24 -16.85 -17.26
N ALA A 153 -34.36 -17.82 -17.52
CA ALA A 153 -34.17 -18.97 -16.63
C ALA A 153 -33.99 -18.47 -15.19
N ALA A 154 -34.85 -18.88 -14.26
CA ALA A 154 -34.80 -18.39 -12.89
C ALA A 154 -33.36 -18.58 -12.35
N GLY A 155 -32.61 -17.48 -12.16
CA GLY A 155 -31.42 -17.50 -11.33
C GLY A 155 -31.81 -18.10 -9.98
N GLN A 156 -30.93 -18.87 -9.34
CA GLN A 156 -31.26 -19.59 -8.11
C GLN A 156 -31.96 -18.68 -7.08
N GLY A 157 -33.29 -18.79 -6.97
CA GLY A 157 -34.12 -17.91 -6.17
C GLY A 157 -35.54 -17.78 -6.71
N SER A 158 -36.46 -18.49 -6.06
CA SER A 158 -37.78 -18.04 -5.58
C SER A 158 -38.52 -16.94 -6.35
N ALA A 159 -39.80 -17.16 -6.63
CA ALA A 159 -40.77 -16.18 -7.12
C ALA A 159 -40.54 -14.73 -6.64
N GLY A 160 -40.36 -13.79 -7.57
CA GLY A 160 -40.29 -12.35 -7.29
C GLY A 160 -38.88 -11.74 -7.19
N ASP A 161 -38.02 -11.93 -8.21
CA ASP A 161 -36.72 -11.27 -8.29
C ASP A 161 -36.89 -9.73 -8.28
N PRO A 162 -36.29 -9.00 -7.31
CA PRO A 162 -36.39 -7.54 -7.22
C PRO A 162 -35.84 -6.78 -8.44
N ARG A 163 -35.07 -7.44 -9.30
CA ARG A 163 -34.49 -6.87 -10.52
C ARG A 163 -35.41 -6.97 -11.73
N TRP A 164 -36.49 -7.76 -11.64
CA TRP A 164 -37.47 -7.83 -12.71
C TRP A 164 -38.08 -6.45 -12.99
N SER A 165 -38.06 -6.08 -14.26
CA SER A 165 -38.53 -4.78 -14.73
C SER A 165 -38.96 -4.93 -16.19
N THR A 166 -40.16 -4.46 -16.53
CA THR A 166 -40.65 -4.40 -17.90
C THR A 166 -41.08 -2.99 -18.28
N ALA A 167 -41.06 -2.69 -19.56
CA ALA A 167 -41.69 -1.51 -20.13
C ALA A 167 -42.32 -1.84 -21.48
N ILE A 168 -43.48 -1.25 -21.75
CA ILE A 168 -44.20 -1.37 -23.02
C ILE A 168 -44.52 0.02 -23.58
N ALA A 169 -44.33 0.17 -24.89
CA ALA A 169 -44.71 1.36 -25.66
C ALA A 169 -45.42 0.95 -26.96
N LEU A 170 -46.38 1.76 -27.40
CA LEU A 170 -47.14 1.55 -28.64
C LEU A 170 -46.95 2.75 -29.58
N ASP A 171 -46.85 2.48 -30.89
CA ASP A 171 -46.89 3.52 -31.93
C ASP A 171 -48.33 3.81 -32.39
N ASP A 172 -48.52 4.73 -33.34
CA ASP A 172 -49.85 5.07 -33.87
C ASP A 172 -50.49 3.93 -34.70
N LYS A 173 -49.80 2.82 -34.92
CA LYS A 173 -50.34 1.63 -35.60
C LYS A 173 -50.60 0.50 -34.60
N ASP A 174 -50.55 0.80 -33.30
CA ASP A 174 -50.68 -0.16 -32.20
C ASP A 174 -49.62 -1.28 -32.27
N VAL A 175 -48.47 -1.02 -32.89
CA VAL A 175 -47.30 -1.92 -32.84
C VAL A 175 -46.72 -1.83 -31.43
N ARG A 176 -46.47 -2.99 -30.83
CA ARG A 176 -46.02 -3.11 -29.45
C ARG A 176 -44.50 -3.24 -29.41
N TYR A 177 -43.89 -2.48 -28.51
CA TYR A 177 -42.45 -2.46 -28.25
C TYR A 177 -42.25 -2.76 -26.76
N VAL A 178 -41.85 -3.98 -26.47
CA VAL A 178 -41.66 -4.48 -25.11
C VAL A 178 -40.18 -4.58 -24.80
N THR A 179 -39.79 -4.14 -23.61
CA THR A 179 -38.43 -4.26 -23.09
C THR A 179 -38.47 -4.84 -21.69
N TRP A 180 -37.49 -5.68 -21.36
CA TRP A 180 -37.42 -6.31 -20.05
C TRP A 180 -35.99 -6.62 -19.64
N ALA A 181 -35.75 -6.76 -18.33
CA ALA A 181 -34.45 -7.19 -17.81
C ALA A 181 -34.35 -8.72 -17.80
N ASP A 182 -33.39 -9.29 -18.51
CA ASP A 182 -33.01 -10.68 -18.32
C ASP A 182 -32.02 -10.78 -17.17
N THR A 183 -32.53 -11.13 -15.99
CA THR A 183 -31.74 -11.13 -14.74
C THR A 183 -30.81 -12.33 -14.62
N HIS A 184 -30.93 -13.31 -15.53
CA HIS A 184 -30.05 -14.46 -15.63
C HIS A 184 -28.87 -14.18 -16.56
N ALA A 185 -29.17 -13.69 -17.76
CA ALA A 185 -28.15 -13.27 -18.72
C ALA A 185 -27.56 -11.88 -18.40
N ASP A 186 -28.09 -11.20 -17.38
CA ASP A 186 -27.67 -9.89 -16.89
C ASP A 186 -27.64 -8.84 -18.01
N GLN A 187 -28.74 -8.69 -18.75
CA GLN A 187 -28.83 -7.80 -19.91
C GLN A 187 -30.26 -7.26 -20.14
N ILE A 188 -30.41 -6.24 -20.98
CA ILE A 188 -31.73 -5.78 -21.43
C ILE A 188 -32.15 -6.50 -22.70
N MET A 189 -33.38 -6.97 -22.71
CA MET A 189 -34.03 -7.59 -23.84
C MET A 189 -35.08 -6.66 -24.44
N PHE A 190 -35.32 -6.83 -25.73
CA PHE A 190 -36.28 -6.08 -26.52
C PHE A 190 -37.09 -7.04 -27.41
N GLY A 191 -38.39 -6.79 -27.52
CA GLY A 191 -39.28 -7.55 -28.39
C GLY A 191 -40.32 -6.64 -29.06
N THR A 192 -40.66 -6.95 -30.30
CA THR A 192 -41.72 -6.24 -31.04
C THR A 192 -42.52 -7.17 -31.92
N ASN A 193 -43.80 -6.84 -32.16
CA ASN A 193 -44.67 -7.55 -33.08
C ASN A 193 -44.74 -6.93 -34.49
N SER A 194 -43.85 -6.00 -34.83
CA SER A 194 -43.85 -5.32 -36.15
C SER A 194 -43.76 -6.26 -37.36
N GLY A 195 -43.28 -7.50 -37.16
CA GLY A 195 -43.22 -8.58 -38.16
C GLY A 195 -44.35 -9.62 -38.06
N GLY A 196 -45.41 -9.36 -37.30
CA GLY A 196 -46.57 -10.26 -37.12
C GLY A 196 -46.45 -11.28 -35.98
N LYS A 197 -45.24 -11.53 -35.46
CA LYS A 197 -44.99 -12.26 -34.21
C LYS A 197 -43.96 -11.49 -33.37
N PHE A 198 -44.02 -11.65 -32.06
CA PHE A 198 -42.99 -11.12 -31.17
C PHE A 198 -41.64 -11.79 -31.45
N ALA A 199 -40.62 -10.98 -31.75
CA ALA A 199 -39.24 -11.42 -31.90
C ALA A 199 -38.39 -10.79 -30.79
N ALA A 200 -37.98 -11.60 -29.82
CA ALA A 200 -37.10 -11.20 -28.73
C ALA A 200 -35.64 -11.14 -29.19
N GLN A 201 -34.93 -10.09 -28.79
CA GLN A 201 -33.49 -9.94 -29.00
C GLN A 201 -32.85 -9.16 -27.84
N ALA A 202 -31.59 -9.47 -27.54
CA ALA A 202 -30.82 -8.69 -26.57
C ALA A 202 -30.49 -7.31 -27.18
N LEU A 203 -30.61 -6.26 -26.37
CA LEU A 203 -30.07 -4.96 -26.75
C LEU A 203 -28.54 -5.03 -26.71
N PRO A 204 -27.84 -4.63 -27.79
CA PRO A 204 -26.37 -4.65 -27.82
C PRO A 204 -25.77 -3.83 -26.67
N VAL A 205 -24.71 -4.36 -26.06
CA VAL A 205 -23.93 -3.67 -25.02
C VAL A 205 -24.77 -3.26 -23.80
N SER A 206 -25.76 -4.09 -23.44
CA SER A 206 -26.66 -3.86 -22.30
C SER A 206 -26.34 -4.71 -21.07
N GLN A 207 -25.14 -5.28 -20.98
CA GLN A 207 -24.70 -6.05 -19.81
C GLN A 207 -24.88 -5.24 -18.52
N ALA A 208 -25.34 -5.90 -17.46
CA ALA A 208 -25.71 -5.32 -16.18
C ALA A 208 -26.82 -4.26 -16.25
N GLY A 209 -27.61 -4.28 -17.31
CA GLY A 209 -28.72 -3.38 -17.49
C GLY A 209 -29.90 -3.74 -16.60
N ALA A 210 -30.46 -2.73 -15.92
CA ALA A 210 -31.64 -2.85 -15.09
C ALA A 210 -32.64 -1.72 -15.37
N ASN A 211 -33.91 -1.94 -15.00
CA ASN A 211 -34.98 -0.95 -15.05
C ASN A 211 -35.14 -0.29 -16.43
N PRO A 212 -35.39 -1.07 -17.51
CA PRO A 212 -35.57 -0.49 -18.82
C PRO A 212 -36.84 0.37 -18.87
N SER A 213 -36.78 1.46 -19.60
CA SER A 213 -37.91 2.30 -19.97
C SER A 213 -37.88 2.51 -21.48
N SER A 214 -39.01 2.33 -22.15
CA SER A 214 -39.13 2.51 -23.60
C SER A 214 -40.09 3.65 -23.96
N ALA A 215 -39.81 4.33 -25.07
CA ALA A 215 -40.69 5.31 -25.67
C ALA A 215 -40.58 5.21 -27.20
N VAL A 216 -41.69 5.35 -27.91
CA VAL A 216 -41.73 5.27 -29.38
C VAL A 216 -42.45 6.49 -29.97
N SER A 217 -41.99 6.99 -31.12
CA SER A 217 -42.68 8.02 -31.89
C SER A 217 -43.97 7.46 -32.51
N GLY A 218 -44.98 8.31 -32.71
CA GLY A 218 -46.24 7.89 -33.31
C GLY A 218 -46.07 7.22 -34.68
N ASP A 219 -45.10 7.64 -35.49
CA ASP A 219 -44.82 7.02 -36.80
C ASP A 219 -44.01 5.71 -36.73
N GLY A 220 -43.65 5.25 -35.52
CA GLY A 220 -42.89 4.02 -35.26
C GLY A 220 -41.41 4.09 -35.66
N LYS A 221 -40.91 5.25 -36.13
CA LYS A 221 -39.54 5.37 -36.65
C LYS A 221 -38.48 5.59 -35.58
N THR A 222 -38.87 6.16 -34.44
CA THR A 222 -37.96 6.46 -33.33
C THR A 222 -38.40 5.70 -32.10
N LEU A 223 -37.73 4.58 -31.82
CA LEU A 223 -37.79 3.90 -30.54
C LEU A 223 -36.57 4.31 -29.72
N VAL A 224 -36.80 4.69 -28.46
CA VAL A 224 -35.76 4.96 -27.47
C VAL A 224 -35.95 4.00 -26.31
N VAL A 225 -34.89 3.31 -25.93
CA VAL A 225 -34.85 2.51 -24.71
C VAL A 225 -33.77 3.07 -23.80
N ALA A 226 -34.14 3.41 -22.57
CA ALA A 226 -33.23 3.83 -21.51
C ALA A 226 -33.08 2.72 -20.48
N TRP A 227 -31.89 2.52 -19.92
CA TRP A 227 -31.67 1.58 -18.81
C TRP A 227 -30.54 2.06 -17.91
N PHE A 228 -30.52 1.57 -16.68
CA PHE A 228 -29.43 1.78 -15.75
C PHE A 228 -28.40 0.66 -15.90
N ASP A 229 -27.19 1.01 -16.32
CA ASP A 229 -26.02 0.12 -16.28
C ASP A 229 -25.52 0.08 -14.84
N SER A 230 -25.84 -1.02 -14.15
CA SER A 230 -25.58 -1.16 -12.71
C SER A 230 -24.11 -1.39 -12.37
N HIS A 231 -23.28 -1.81 -13.34
CA HIS A 231 -21.83 -1.92 -13.14
C HIS A 231 -21.13 -0.58 -13.22
N ASN A 232 -21.47 0.23 -14.22
CA ASN A 232 -20.81 1.51 -14.46
C ASN A 232 -21.57 2.70 -13.85
N LEU A 233 -22.70 2.44 -13.20
CA LEU A 233 -23.61 3.43 -12.61
C LEU A 233 -24.05 4.52 -13.61
N ASN A 234 -24.22 4.13 -14.87
CA ASN A 234 -24.54 5.05 -15.96
C ASN A 234 -26.00 4.87 -16.39
N LEU A 235 -26.67 5.99 -16.69
CA LEU A 235 -27.88 5.95 -17.50
C LEU A 235 -27.48 5.78 -18.97
N LYS A 236 -27.90 4.66 -19.57
CA LYS A 236 -27.67 4.35 -20.98
C LYS A 236 -28.96 4.53 -21.76
N ILE A 237 -28.82 4.90 -23.03
CA ILE A 237 -29.93 4.95 -23.98
C ILE A 237 -29.54 4.27 -25.30
N ALA A 238 -30.49 3.61 -25.93
CA ALA A 238 -30.39 3.09 -27.29
C ALA A 238 -31.52 3.66 -28.12
N THR A 239 -31.21 4.07 -29.36
CA THR A 239 -32.18 4.62 -30.29
C THR A 239 -32.24 3.79 -31.57
N SER A 240 -33.42 3.49 -32.08
CA SER A 240 -33.57 2.90 -33.41
C SER A 240 -33.34 3.98 -34.46
N ALA A 241 -32.19 3.99 -35.12
CA ALA A 241 -32.11 4.57 -36.47
C ALA A 241 -32.58 3.49 -37.45
N THR A 242 -33.23 3.89 -38.55
CA THR A 242 -33.63 2.99 -39.64
C THR A 242 -32.52 1.97 -39.97
N GLY A 243 -32.69 0.70 -39.56
CA GLY A 243 -31.82 -0.41 -39.95
C GLY A 243 -30.87 -1.01 -38.90
N GLY A 244 -30.88 -0.59 -37.64
CA GLY A 244 -30.07 -1.21 -36.58
C GLY A 244 -29.69 -0.22 -35.50
N LEU A 245 -29.92 -0.59 -34.24
CA LEU A 245 -29.76 0.27 -33.06
C LEU A 245 -28.39 0.96 -33.05
N ALA A 246 -28.39 2.29 -33.26
CA ALA A 246 -27.21 3.11 -33.11
C ALA A 246 -27.08 3.52 -31.63
N LEU A 247 -25.91 3.20 -31.05
CA LEU A 247 -25.48 3.51 -29.69
C LEU A 247 -25.47 5.02 -29.44
N ALA A 248 -26.06 5.48 -28.33
CA ALA A 248 -25.93 6.85 -27.87
C ALA A 248 -24.96 6.98 -26.68
N HIS A 249 -24.18 8.06 -26.72
CA HIS A 249 -23.02 8.39 -25.87
C HIS A 249 -23.31 8.40 -24.36
N PRO A 250 -22.29 8.14 -23.50
CA PRO A 250 -22.42 8.32 -22.06
C PRO A 250 -22.88 9.75 -21.73
N THR A 251 -23.86 9.89 -20.86
CA THR A 251 -24.24 11.17 -20.30
C THR A 251 -23.05 11.74 -19.51
N PRO A 252 -22.77 13.06 -19.56
CA PRO A 252 -21.74 13.66 -18.72
C PRO A 252 -22.08 13.40 -17.25
N THR A 253 -21.07 13.10 -16.45
CA THR A 253 -21.18 12.80 -15.02
C THR A 253 -21.82 14.00 -14.30
N LEU A 254 -23.06 13.86 -13.85
CA LEU A 254 -23.67 14.84 -12.94
C LEU A 254 -23.02 14.68 -11.57
N HIS A 255 -22.32 15.73 -11.13
CA HIS A 255 -21.87 15.86 -9.74
C HIS A 255 -23.11 15.99 -8.85
N GLN A 256 -23.40 14.98 -8.02
CA GLN A 256 -24.42 15.07 -6.98
C GLN A 256 -23.78 15.17 -5.58
N PRO A 257 -24.42 15.92 -4.66
CA PRO A 257 -23.87 16.20 -3.34
C PRO A 257 -23.91 14.95 -2.46
N SER A 258 -22.77 14.60 -1.88
CA SER A 258 -22.64 13.53 -0.90
C SER A 258 -23.43 13.88 0.37
N ILE A 259 -24.34 13.01 0.78
CA ILE A 259 -24.75 12.94 2.19
C ILE A 259 -23.52 12.43 2.95
N PRO A 260 -23.00 13.16 3.96
CA PRO A 260 -21.88 12.66 4.72
C PRO A 260 -22.34 11.39 5.46
N PRO A 261 -21.55 10.31 5.45
CA PRO A 261 -21.81 9.19 6.35
C PRO A 261 -21.82 9.72 7.79
N PRO A 262 -22.63 9.13 8.70
CA PRO A 262 -22.60 9.51 10.09
C PRO A 262 -21.15 9.42 10.59
N THR A 263 -20.66 10.52 11.13
CA THR A 263 -19.33 10.69 11.71
C THR A 263 -19.21 9.91 13.01
N ALA A 264 -19.26 8.58 12.93
CA ALA A 264 -18.73 7.71 13.96
C ALA A 264 -17.32 7.29 13.53
N ALA A 265 -16.30 7.80 14.21
CA ALA A 265 -14.91 7.47 13.95
C ALA A 265 -14.60 6.02 14.37
N CYS A 266 -14.89 5.05 13.51
CA CYS A 266 -14.32 3.71 13.68
C CYS A 266 -12.82 3.74 13.48
N LYS A 267 -12.09 3.14 14.42
CA LYS A 267 -10.68 2.82 14.27
C LYS A 267 -10.53 1.29 14.19
N PRO A 268 -9.76 0.73 13.24
CA PRO A 268 -9.48 -0.70 13.22
C PRO A 268 -8.70 -1.11 14.48
N SER A 269 -9.24 -2.02 15.28
CA SER A 269 -8.64 -2.44 16.57
C SER A 269 -8.11 -3.88 16.58
N GLY A 270 -7.74 -4.44 15.43
CA GLY A 270 -7.16 -5.80 15.35
C GLY A 270 -7.47 -6.51 14.04
N THR A 271 -7.23 -7.83 14.01
CA THR A 271 -7.59 -8.76 12.92
C THR A 271 -8.88 -9.53 13.20
N THR A 272 -9.49 -9.31 14.35
CA THR A 272 -10.76 -9.91 14.77
C THR A 272 -11.75 -8.79 15.04
N VAL A 273 -12.89 -8.86 14.36
CA VAL A 273 -13.97 -7.88 14.43
C VAL A 273 -15.15 -8.54 15.13
N SER A 274 -15.73 -7.93 16.15
CA SER A 274 -16.88 -8.53 16.86
C SER A 274 -18.15 -7.72 16.62
N VAL A 275 -19.27 -8.41 16.44
CA VAL A 275 -20.60 -7.79 16.27
C VAL A 275 -21.68 -8.66 16.90
N THR A 276 -22.60 -8.03 17.63
CA THR A 276 -23.69 -8.70 18.35
C THR A 276 -25.03 -8.29 17.77
N ALA A 277 -25.89 -9.26 17.44
CA ALA A 277 -27.31 -9.03 17.17
C ALA A 277 -28.12 -9.08 18.47
N LYS A 278 -28.85 -7.99 18.76
CA LYS A 278 -29.79 -7.89 19.88
C LYS A 278 -30.89 -6.89 19.57
N ASN A 279 -32.13 -7.23 19.92
CA ASN A 279 -33.33 -6.45 19.64
C ASN A 279 -33.48 -6.07 18.16
N ILE A 280 -33.14 -6.98 17.23
CA ILE A 280 -33.19 -6.74 15.78
C ILE A 280 -32.31 -5.54 15.37
N ALA A 281 -31.17 -5.39 16.06
CA ALA A 281 -30.17 -4.38 15.80
C ALA A 281 -28.76 -4.99 15.97
N PHE A 282 -27.78 -4.47 15.22
CA PHE A 282 -26.39 -4.66 15.59
C PHE A 282 -26.04 -3.74 16.76
N ASP A 283 -25.23 -4.23 17.70
CA ASP A 283 -24.69 -3.45 18.82
C ASP A 283 -23.75 -2.30 18.38
N THR A 284 -23.30 -2.35 17.13
CA THR A 284 -22.54 -1.29 16.47
C THR A 284 -23.06 -1.03 15.05
N ASN A 285 -23.01 0.23 14.63
CA ASN A 285 -23.27 0.66 13.24
C ASN A 285 -21.98 0.80 12.42
N CYS A 286 -20.84 0.41 13.00
CA CYS A 286 -19.55 0.66 12.41
C CYS A 286 -18.54 -0.43 12.82
N LEU A 287 -17.88 -1.01 11.82
CA LEU A 287 -16.86 -2.05 11.95
C LEU A 287 -15.61 -1.63 11.16
N ALA A 288 -14.43 -2.07 11.57
CA ALA A 288 -13.20 -1.74 10.86
C ALA A 288 -12.16 -2.86 10.86
N ALA A 289 -11.52 -3.07 9.70
CA ALA A 289 -10.45 -4.04 9.50
C ALA A 289 -9.26 -3.44 8.74
N ARG A 290 -8.17 -4.22 8.64
CA ARG A 290 -6.96 -3.81 7.93
C ARG A 290 -7.06 -4.12 6.44
N ALA A 291 -6.60 -3.19 5.61
CA ALA A 291 -6.47 -3.42 4.17
C ALA A 291 -5.51 -4.56 3.85
N SER A 292 -5.82 -5.28 2.78
CA SER A 292 -4.98 -6.31 2.17
C SER A 292 -4.58 -7.47 3.10
N THR A 293 -5.29 -7.66 4.22
CA THR A 293 -5.07 -8.76 5.17
C THR A 293 -6.40 -9.49 5.42
N PRO A 294 -6.46 -10.83 5.33
CA PRO A 294 -7.65 -11.58 5.74
C PRO A 294 -7.97 -11.36 7.22
N PHE A 295 -9.24 -11.41 7.58
CA PHE A 295 -9.71 -11.18 8.97
C PHE A 295 -10.94 -12.04 9.29
N THR A 296 -11.33 -12.09 10.55
CA THR A 296 -12.54 -12.80 10.99
C THR A 296 -13.56 -11.87 11.62
N ILE A 297 -14.84 -12.23 11.48
CA ILE A 297 -15.95 -11.58 12.18
C ILE A 297 -16.54 -12.55 13.20
N ASP A 298 -16.38 -12.25 14.48
CA ASP A 298 -17.02 -12.99 15.56
C ASP A 298 -18.44 -12.44 15.74
N PHE A 299 -19.42 -13.23 15.33
CA PHE A 299 -20.83 -12.87 15.35
C PHE A 299 -21.55 -13.57 16.50
N THR A 300 -22.22 -12.80 17.35
CA THR A 300 -23.05 -13.31 18.45
C THR A 300 -24.51 -12.90 18.24
N ASN A 301 -25.44 -13.85 18.28
CA ASN A 301 -26.87 -13.57 18.21
C ASN A 301 -27.53 -13.82 19.58
N GLN A 302 -28.13 -12.77 20.17
CA GLN A 302 -28.86 -12.83 21.44
C GLN A 302 -30.39 -12.86 21.27
N ASP A 303 -30.91 -12.69 20.05
CA ASP A 303 -32.34 -12.65 19.77
C ASP A 303 -32.91 -14.08 19.67
N SER A 304 -33.53 -14.52 20.77
CA SER A 304 -34.02 -15.90 20.92
C SER A 304 -34.99 -16.29 19.81
N GLY A 305 -34.71 -17.41 19.13
CA GLY A 305 -35.54 -17.95 18.05
C GLY A 305 -35.49 -17.16 16.74
N THR A 306 -34.76 -16.04 16.67
CA THR A 306 -34.67 -15.20 15.47
C THR A 306 -33.32 -15.44 14.79
N PRO A 307 -33.28 -15.83 13.51
CA PRO A 307 -32.03 -16.00 12.78
C PRO A 307 -31.43 -14.65 12.40
N HIS A 308 -30.11 -14.53 12.54
CA HIS A 308 -29.35 -13.36 12.10
C HIS A 308 -28.02 -13.79 11.48
N ASN A 309 -27.43 -12.91 10.69
CA ASN A 309 -26.08 -13.04 10.15
C ASN A 309 -25.46 -11.66 9.97
N VAL A 310 -24.20 -11.62 9.54
CA VAL A 310 -23.50 -10.40 9.13
C VAL A 310 -22.77 -10.66 7.83
N GLU A 311 -23.03 -9.84 6.82
CA GLU A 311 -22.37 -9.90 5.51
C GLU A 311 -21.80 -8.53 5.14
N ILE A 312 -20.61 -8.53 4.54
CA ILE A 312 -19.95 -7.33 4.02
C ILE A 312 -20.20 -7.19 2.52
N PHE A 313 -20.52 -5.99 2.09
CA PHE A 313 -20.79 -5.60 0.72
C PHE A 313 -19.93 -4.43 0.29
N THR A 314 -19.80 -4.22 -1.02
CA THR A 314 -19.12 -3.05 -1.60
C THR A 314 -19.70 -1.74 -1.08
N ASP A 315 -21.02 -1.65 -0.97
CA ASP A 315 -21.75 -0.47 -0.56
C ASP A 315 -23.18 -0.84 -0.11
N SER A 316 -23.98 0.17 0.25
CA SER A 316 -25.34 -0.01 0.76
C SER A 316 -26.34 -0.62 -0.24
N SER A 317 -25.99 -0.76 -1.53
CA SER A 317 -26.78 -1.55 -2.49
C SER A 317 -26.82 -3.03 -2.13
N ALA A 318 -25.80 -3.52 -1.39
CA ALA A 318 -25.66 -4.88 -0.94
C ALA A 318 -25.78 -5.94 -2.06
N THR A 319 -25.20 -5.62 -3.22
CA THR A 319 -25.21 -6.45 -4.44
C THR A 319 -23.99 -7.37 -4.53
N THR A 320 -22.79 -6.82 -4.32
CA THR A 320 -21.54 -7.57 -4.33
C THR A 320 -21.16 -7.97 -2.92
N ARG A 321 -21.25 -9.27 -2.63
CA ARG A 321 -20.78 -9.87 -1.37
C ARG A 321 -19.25 -9.94 -1.36
N LEU A 322 -18.66 -9.50 -0.27
CA LEU A 322 -17.21 -9.44 -0.07
C LEU A 322 -16.74 -10.40 1.04
N GLY A 323 -17.65 -10.95 1.83
CA GLY A 323 -17.38 -11.96 2.85
C GLY A 323 -18.11 -11.68 4.16
N GLY A 324 -18.13 -12.70 5.03
CA GLY A 324 -19.06 -12.79 6.14
C GLY A 324 -19.80 -14.12 6.02
N ALA A 325 -21.12 -14.07 6.10
CA ALA A 325 -21.99 -15.19 5.82
C ALA A 325 -21.91 -15.63 4.35
N THR A 326 -21.66 -16.92 4.12
CA THR A 326 -21.51 -17.50 2.76
C THR A 326 -22.76 -17.38 1.88
N GLY A 327 -23.90 -17.03 2.47
CA GLY A 327 -25.12 -16.65 1.78
C GLY A 327 -26.28 -16.36 2.73
N PRO A 328 -27.49 -16.06 2.22
CA PRO A 328 -28.66 -15.76 3.04
C PRO A 328 -29.09 -16.88 4.00
N GLY A 329 -28.70 -18.13 3.73
CA GLY A 329 -28.97 -19.29 4.58
C GLY A 329 -27.94 -19.50 5.70
N ASP A 330 -26.79 -18.82 5.65
CA ASP A 330 -25.70 -18.93 6.63
C ASP A 330 -25.98 -18.01 7.83
N THR A 331 -27.01 -18.40 8.59
CA THR A 331 -27.54 -17.67 9.74
C THR A 331 -27.33 -18.42 11.04
N VAL A 332 -27.27 -17.67 12.13
CA VAL A 332 -27.24 -18.21 13.49
C VAL A 332 -28.58 -17.89 14.14
N THR A 333 -29.33 -18.91 14.59
CA THR A 333 -30.54 -18.70 15.39
C THR A 333 -30.15 -18.47 16.85
N GLY A 334 -30.63 -17.36 17.44
CA GLY A 334 -30.26 -16.98 18.79
C GLY A 334 -30.95 -17.83 19.88
N PRO A 335 -30.34 -17.98 21.06
CA PRO A 335 -28.99 -17.55 21.42
C PRO A 335 -27.91 -18.46 20.79
N GLY A 336 -26.91 -17.88 20.14
CA GLY A 336 -25.82 -18.62 19.48
C GLY A 336 -24.71 -17.72 18.96
N SER A 337 -23.58 -18.29 18.53
CA SER A 337 -22.44 -17.54 17.99
C SER A 337 -21.74 -18.30 16.88
N THR A 338 -21.10 -17.58 15.95
CA THR A 338 -20.25 -18.15 14.90
C THR A 338 -19.11 -17.18 14.57
N THR A 339 -18.09 -17.68 13.86
CA THR A 339 -16.98 -16.87 13.34
C THR A 339 -16.95 -16.97 11.82
N TYR A 340 -17.16 -15.85 11.14
CA TYR A 340 -17.05 -15.74 9.69
C TYR A 340 -15.63 -15.40 9.26
N LYS A 341 -15.17 -16.00 8.16
CA LYS A 341 -13.86 -15.69 7.55
C LYS A 341 -14.05 -14.74 6.38
N VAL A 342 -13.24 -13.68 6.32
CA VAL A 342 -13.27 -12.70 5.24
C VAL A 342 -11.90 -12.63 4.60
N ASN A 343 -11.87 -12.69 3.27
CA ASN A 343 -10.64 -12.53 2.50
C ASN A 343 -10.10 -11.09 2.62
N ALA A 344 -8.85 -10.89 2.23
CA ALA A 344 -8.24 -9.58 2.20
C ALA A 344 -9.06 -8.61 1.32
N LEU A 345 -9.46 -7.47 1.89
CA LEU A 345 -10.18 -6.40 1.18
C LEU A 345 -9.26 -5.21 0.91
N PRO A 346 -9.38 -4.52 -0.23
CA PRO A 346 -8.69 -3.26 -0.48
C PRO A 346 -9.03 -2.18 0.56
N ALA A 347 -8.20 -1.15 0.67
CA ALA A 347 -8.55 0.01 1.50
C ALA A 347 -9.77 0.73 0.90
N GLY A 348 -10.81 0.96 1.70
CA GLY A 348 -12.06 1.50 1.23
C GLY A 348 -13.11 1.60 2.33
N THR A 349 -14.22 2.24 1.99
CA THR A 349 -15.44 2.22 2.81
C THR A 349 -16.41 1.26 2.16
N TYR A 350 -16.87 0.32 2.96
CA TYR A 350 -17.76 -0.78 2.62
C TYR A 350 -19.01 -0.71 3.49
N PHE A 351 -19.90 -1.66 3.30
CA PHE A 351 -21.16 -1.74 4.01
C PHE A 351 -21.33 -3.12 4.62
N PHE A 352 -21.89 -3.22 5.82
CA PHE A 352 -22.26 -4.53 6.38
C PHE A 352 -23.72 -4.55 6.78
N ARG A 353 -24.35 -5.72 6.66
CA ARG A 353 -25.80 -5.88 6.82
C ARG A 353 -26.17 -7.29 7.27
N CYS A 354 -27.29 -7.42 7.98
CA CYS A 354 -27.98 -8.71 8.17
C CYS A 354 -28.92 -9.01 6.99
N ASP A 355 -28.80 -10.18 6.37
CA ASP A 355 -29.69 -10.61 5.28
C ASP A 355 -31.15 -10.80 5.71
N ILE A 356 -31.39 -11.13 6.99
CA ILE A 356 -32.75 -11.31 7.53
C ILE A 356 -33.44 -9.96 7.78
N HIS A 357 -32.68 -8.92 8.15
CA HIS A 357 -33.20 -7.59 8.49
C HIS A 357 -32.45 -6.49 7.70
N PRO A 358 -32.59 -6.47 6.36
CA PRO A 358 -31.68 -5.72 5.48
C PRO A 358 -31.81 -4.20 5.58
N THR A 359 -32.87 -3.69 6.22
CA THR A 359 -33.12 -2.26 6.39
C THR A 359 -32.88 -1.78 7.83
N GLN A 360 -32.81 -2.69 8.80
CA GLN A 360 -32.73 -2.36 10.23
C GLN A 360 -31.35 -2.65 10.81
N MET A 361 -30.70 -3.72 10.34
CA MET A 361 -29.40 -4.16 10.82
C MET A 361 -28.35 -3.89 9.76
N THR A 362 -27.85 -2.66 9.74
CA THR A 362 -26.88 -2.17 8.75
C THR A 362 -25.79 -1.33 9.42
N GLY A 363 -24.66 -1.19 8.76
CA GLY A 363 -23.59 -0.30 9.21
C GLY A 363 -22.49 -0.10 8.18
N THR A 364 -21.55 0.77 8.52
CA THR A 364 -20.39 1.08 7.68
C THR A 364 -19.20 0.19 8.06
N PHE A 365 -18.60 -0.47 7.07
CA PHE A 365 -17.40 -1.28 7.26
C PHE A 365 -16.18 -0.54 6.69
N VAL A 366 -15.22 -0.14 7.51
CA VAL A 366 -14.05 0.62 7.06
C VAL A 366 -12.84 -0.30 6.98
N VAL A 367 -12.28 -0.44 5.77
CA VAL A 367 -10.99 -1.09 5.60
C VAL A 367 -9.95 -0.01 5.39
N ALA A 368 -9.09 0.19 6.38
CA ALA A 368 -8.07 1.22 6.32
C ALA A 368 -6.68 0.60 6.14
N LYS A 369 -5.81 1.29 5.40
CA LYS A 369 -4.36 1.08 5.53
C LYS A 369 -4.00 1.31 6.99
N TYR A 370 -3.10 0.48 7.52
CA TYR A 370 -2.68 0.63 8.92
C TYR A 370 -2.22 2.06 9.18
N ARG A 371 -2.72 2.68 10.24
CA ARG A 371 -2.27 3.96 10.76
C ARG A 371 -2.27 3.89 12.29
N PRO A 372 -1.13 4.12 12.97
CA PRO A 372 -1.11 4.17 14.42
C PRO A 372 -1.96 5.34 14.91
N ASP A 373 -2.62 5.18 16.06
CA ASP A 373 -3.41 6.25 16.66
C ASP A 373 -2.51 7.46 16.93
N PRO A 374 -2.75 8.64 16.32
CA PRO A 374 -1.86 9.78 16.49
C PRO A 374 -1.67 10.22 17.95
N SER A 375 -2.66 9.94 18.82
CA SER A 375 -2.61 10.26 20.24
C SER A 375 -1.62 9.37 21.02
N SER A 376 -1.44 8.11 20.61
CA SER A 376 -0.56 7.15 21.30
C SER A 376 0.92 7.37 21.00
N ILE A 377 1.23 8.14 19.95
CA ILE A 377 2.60 8.43 19.54
C ILE A 377 3.18 9.55 20.43
N PRO A 378 4.27 9.31 21.16
CA PRO A 378 4.92 10.33 21.98
C PRO A 378 5.45 11.52 21.16
N ASP A 379 5.46 12.71 21.76
CA ASP A 379 6.13 13.87 21.17
C ASP A 379 7.52 14.04 21.79
N GLY A 380 8.47 13.26 21.26
CA GLY A 380 9.86 13.26 21.70
C GLY A 380 10.76 12.50 20.74
N PRO A 381 12.08 12.55 20.94
CA PRO A 381 13.02 11.86 20.07
C PRO A 381 12.90 10.34 20.24
N GLY A 382 13.21 9.60 19.19
CA GLY A 382 13.14 8.14 19.23
C GLY A 382 13.39 7.47 17.90
N ALA A 383 13.45 6.14 17.94
CA ALA A 383 13.50 5.29 16.75
C ALA A 383 12.14 4.60 16.54
N TYR A 384 11.80 4.33 15.28
CA TYR A 384 10.55 3.68 14.91
C TYR A 384 10.78 2.59 13.86
N LEU A 385 9.88 1.61 13.85
CA LEU A 385 9.93 0.39 13.05
C LEU A 385 8.61 0.22 12.33
N PHE A 386 8.65 0.00 11.02
CA PHE A 386 7.51 -0.50 10.27
C PHE A 386 7.67 -2.01 10.11
N ARG A 387 6.60 -2.77 10.40
CA ARG A 387 6.55 -4.22 10.26
C ARG A 387 5.52 -4.65 9.22
N ASP A 388 5.80 -5.73 8.50
CA ASP A 388 4.86 -6.38 7.60
C ASP A 388 3.80 -7.23 8.36
N PRO A 389 2.80 -7.82 7.67
CA PRO A 389 1.81 -8.70 8.31
C PRO A 389 2.39 -9.92 9.03
N ASP A 390 3.58 -10.38 8.63
CA ASP A 390 4.29 -11.51 9.25
C ASP A 390 5.12 -11.07 10.48
N GLY A 391 5.09 -9.79 10.84
CA GLY A 391 5.84 -9.21 11.95
C GLY A 391 7.32 -8.90 11.64
N ARG A 392 7.76 -9.05 10.39
CA ARG A 392 9.14 -8.75 9.97
C ARG A 392 9.32 -7.24 9.84
N VAL A 393 10.44 -6.72 10.35
CA VAL A 393 10.78 -5.29 10.19
C VAL A 393 11.15 -5.03 8.73
N ILE A 394 10.38 -4.17 8.07
CA ILE A 394 10.58 -3.78 6.67
C ILE A 394 11.28 -2.44 6.52
N TYR A 395 11.18 -1.57 7.53
CA TYR A 395 11.85 -0.28 7.59
C TYR A 395 12.10 0.15 9.04
N ALA A 396 13.22 0.81 9.30
CA ALA A 396 13.54 1.46 10.55
C ALA A 396 13.97 2.92 10.30
N GLY A 397 13.57 3.84 11.16
CA GLY A 397 13.91 5.26 11.06
C GLY A 397 14.09 5.93 12.43
N LYS A 398 14.74 7.10 12.46
CA LYS A 398 14.80 7.98 13.65
C LYS A 398 13.97 9.24 13.49
N ALA A 399 13.58 9.84 14.61
CA ALA A 399 12.86 11.10 14.64
C ALA A 399 13.29 11.99 15.81
N LEU A 400 13.30 13.30 15.56
CA LEU A 400 13.32 14.37 16.57
C LEU A 400 12.01 14.42 17.38
N SER A 401 10.89 14.24 16.67
CA SER A 401 9.55 14.10 17.23
C SER A 401 8.89 12.93 16.53
N LEU A 402 8.73 11.82 17.25
CA LEU A 402 8.03 10.63 16.76
C LEU A 402 6.64 10.99 16.23
N ARG A 403 5.89 11.83 16.95
CA ARG A 403 4.55 12.29 16.55
C ARG A 403 4.56 12.99 15.19
N LYS A 404 5.42 14.01 15.02
CA LYS A 404 5.50 14.77 13.76
C LYS A 404 6.01 13.90 12.61
N ARG A 405 7.03 13.07 12.88
CA ARG A 405 7.65 12.23 11.85
C ARG A 405 6.73 11.10 11.39
N LEU A 406 6.10 10.36 12.30
CA LEU A 406 5.18 9.30 11.91
C LEU A 406 3.95 9.87 11.21
N ALA A 407 3.45 11.04 11.61
CA ALA A 407 2.36 11.70 10.89
C ALA A 407 2.70 12.00 9.40
N SER A 408 3.96 12.29 9.07
CA SER A 408 4.36 12.60 7.68
C SER A 408 4.21 11.43 6.71
N TYR A 409 4.25 10.18 7.20
CA TYR A 409 4.05 8.98 6.37
C TYR A 409 2.62 8.86 5.82
N TRP A 410 1.65 9.56 6.40
CA TRP A 410 0.27 9.62 5.91
C TRP A 410 -0.12 11.02 5.39
N GLY A 411 0.83 11.94 5.25
CA GLY A 411 0.61 13.22 4.56
C GLY A 411 0.48 13.02 3.04
N ARG A 412 -0.04 14.01 2.30
CA ARG A 412 -0.01 13.97 0.82
C ARG A 412 0.59 15.27 0.27
N PRO A 413 1.30 15.23 -0.89
CA PRO A 413 1.68 14.04 -1.66
C PRO A 413 2.76 13.20 -0.97
N LEU A 414 2.74 11.88 -1.16
CA LEU A 414 3.79 10.96 -0.68
C LEU A 414 4.79 10.67 -1.80
N HIS A 415 6.03 10.41 -1.39
CA HIS A 415 7.05 9.88 -2.27
C HIS A 415 6.79 8.38 -2.54
N PRO A 416 7.01 7.85 -3.77
CA PRO A 416 6.86 6.43 -4.11
C PRO A 416 7.40 5.44 -3.06
N ARG A 417 8.65 5.60 -2.57
CA ARG A 417 9.19 4.77 -1.48
C ARG A 417 8.39 4.85 -0.18
N THR A 418 7.96 6.05 0.21
CA THR A 418 7.17 6.24 1.44
C THR A 418 5.81 5.58 1.30
N GLU A 419 5.21 5.68 0.11
CA GLU A 419 3.97 4.97 -0.22
C GLU A 419 4.15 3.45 -0.16
N ALA A 420 5.25 2.93 -0.73
CA ALA A 420 5.58 1.49 -0.67
C ALA A 420 5.83 0.98 0.76
N ILE A 421 6.49 1.76 1.62
CA ILE A 421 6.67 1.42 3.05
C ILE A 421 5.32 1.32 3.74
N VAL A 422 4.46 2.32 3.58
CA VAL A 422 3.14 2.39 4.23
C VAL A 422 2.18 1.33 3.69
N GLU A 423 2.27 1.01 2.40
CA GLU A 423 1.48 -0.04 1.76
C GLU A 423 1.80 -1.43 2.29
N HIS A 424 3.08 -1.73 2.54
CA HIS A 424 3.50 -3.04 3.03
C HIS A 424 3.50 -3.16 4.56
N ALA A 425 3.23 -2.07 5.28
CA ALA A 425 3.26 -2.06 6.73
C ALA A 425 1.91 -2.47 7.33
N ALA A 426 1.96 -3.42 8.27
CA ALA A 426 0.84 -3.83 9.10
C ALA A 426 0.93 -3.28 10.53
N ALA A 427 2.11 -2.86 10.99
CA ALA A 427 2.29 -2.27 12.30
C ALA A 427 3.44 -1.24 12.33
N VAL A 428 3.35 -0.29 13.25
CA VAL A 428 4.44 0.63 13.59
C VAL A 428 4.70 0.54 15.08
N GLU A 429 5.97 0.33 15.41
CA GLU A 429 6.49 0.35 16.79
C GLU A 429 7.48 1.50 16.95
N TRP A 430 7.68 1.96 18.18
CA TRP A 430 8.67 2.99 18.48
C TRP A 430 9.31 2.77 19.84
N ILE A 431 10.53 3.28 19.95
CA ILE A 431 11.32 3.34 21.18
C ILE A 431 11.62 4.81 21.43
N VAL A 432 11.15 5.33 22.56
CA VAL A 432 11.43 6.72 22.97
C VAL A 432 12.88 6.78 23.45
N ALA A 433 13.59 7.79 22.96
CA ALA A 433 14.95 8.08 23.32
C ALA A 433 15.01 9.32 24.23
N SER A 434 16.06 9.43 25.04
CA SER A 434 16.28 10.61 25.88
C SER A 434 16.82 11.80 25.07
N THR A 435 17.60 11.52 24.03
CA THR A 435 18.25 12.52 23.17
C THR A 435 18.18 12.14 21.68
N GLU A 436 18.48 13.09 20.80
CA GLU A 436 18.60 12.83 19.35
C GLU A 436 19.74 11.87 19.02
N VAL A 437 20.84 11.94 19.77
CA VAL A 437 21.98 11.01 19.64
C VAL A 437 21.55 9.59 20.01
N ASP A 438 20.79 9.42 21.11
CA ASP A 438 20.26 8.11 21.51
C ASP A 438 19.29 7.55 20.45
N ALA A 439 18.44 8.39 19.86
CA ALA A 439 17.55 8.00 18.77
C ALA A 439 18.34 7.54 17.53
N LEU A 440 19.42 8.23 17.20
CA LEU A 440 20.34 7.85 16.13
C LEU A 440 21.01 6.50 16.43
N MET A 441 21.45 6.27 17.67
CA MET A 441 22.03 4.99 18.10
C MET A 441 21.04 3.83 17.99
N LEU A 442 19.81 4.05 18.44
CA LEU A 442 18.74 3.06 18.38
C LEU A 442 18.42 2.67 16.92
N GLU A 443 18.25 3.64 16.03
CA GLU A 443 17.96 3.37 14.62
C GLU A 443 19.06 2.52 13.96
N TYR A 444 20.34 2.86 14.17
CA TYR A 444 21.44 2.07 13.61
C TYR A 444 21.40 0.63 14.11
N ASN A 445 21.22 0.41 15.42
CA ASN A 445 21.18 -0.92 16.00
C ASN A 445 20.00 -1.74 15.44
N LEU A 446 18.84 -1.10 15.22
CA LEU A 446 17.66 -1.72 14.62
C LEU A 446 17.85 -2.06 13.14
N ILE A 447 18.49 -1.18 12.37
CA ILE A 447 18.82 -1.47 10.96
C ILE A 447 19.81 -2.64 10.89
N LYS A 448 20.81 -2.67 11.74
CA LYS A 448 21.82 -3.73 11.79
C LYS A 448 21.24 -5.08 12.18
N SER A 449 20.37 -5.11 13.19
CA SER A 449 19.75 -6.35 13.69
C SER A 449 18.72 -6.92 12.72
N HIS A 450 17.93 -6.07 12.08
CA HIS A 450 16.81 -6.52 11.24
C HIS A 450 17.09 -6.52 9.73
N ARG A 451 18.11 -5.77 9.28
CA ARG A 451 18.46 -5.55 7.86
C ARG A 451 17.24 -5.28 6.97
N PRO A 452 16.39 -4.29 7.31
CA PRO A 452 15.11 -4.11 6.67
C PRO A 452 15.27 -3.78 5.19
N ARG A 453 14.37 -4.31 4.35
CA ARG A 453 14.51 -4.22 2.89
C ARG A 453 14.43 -2.80 2.33
N PHE A 454 13.73 -1.89 3.01
CA PHE A 454 13.58 -0.50 2.57
C PHE A 454 14.65 0.44 3.15
N ASN A 455 15.59 -0.06 3.94
CA ASN A 455 16.78 0.68 4.38
C ASN A 455 17.96 0.43 3.43
N VAL A 456 18.92 1.36 3.42
CA VAL A 456 20.15 1.26 2.64
C VAL A 456 20.93 0.01 3.01
N ARG A 457 21.47 -0.69 1.99
CA ARG A 457 22.28 -1.90 2.16
C ARG A 457 23.70 -1.70 1.64
N TYR A 458 24.68 -2.04 2.47
CA TYR A 458 26.10 -2.00 2.14
C TYR A 458 26.59 -3.41 1.76
N ARG A 459 27.22 -3.55 0.58
CA ARG A 459 27.59 -4.86 0.00
C ARG A 459 28.92 -5.47 0.52
N ASP A 460 29.73 -4.77 1.34
CA ASP A 460 31.02 -5.32 1.84
C ASP A 460 31.37 -4.88 3.27
N ASP A 461 31.33 -5.82 4.22
CA ASP A 461 31.51 -5.62 5.67
C ASP A 461 32.90 -6.04 6.19
N LYS A 462 33.93 -6.15 5.34
CA LYS A 462 35.28 -6.55 5.81
C LYS A 462 35.85 -5.60 6.87
N SER A 463 36.17 -6.10 8.06
CA SER A 463 36.85 -5.35 9.13
C SER A 463 38.28 -4.91 8.74
N TYR A 464 38.74 -3.70 9.10
CA TYR A 464 40.04 -3.18 8.63
C TYR A 464 41.25 -3.99 9.13
N PRO A 465 42.25 -4.25 8.26
CA PRO A 465 43.56 -4.71 8.70
C PRO A 465 44.39 -3.54 9.25
N TYR A 466 44.94 -3.75 10.45
CA TYR A 466 45.92 -2.90 11.09
C TYR A 466 47.26 -3.63 11.18
N LEU A 467 48.36 -2.88 11.16
CA LEU A 467 49.65 -3.39 11.59
C LEU A 467 49.74 -3.20 13.09
N ALA A 468 49.72 -4.31 13.82
CA ALA A 468 49.73 -4.35 15.27
C ALA A 468 51.12 -4.72 15.76
N VAL A 469 51.66 -3.95 16.71
CA VAL A 469 52.92 -4.22 17.41
C VAL A 469 52.62 -4.49 18.88
N THR A 470 52.88 -5.71 19.35
CA THR A 470 52.54 -6.19 20.70
C THR A 470 53.54 -5.70 21.76
N VAL A 471 53.55 -4.40 22.01
CA VAL A 471 54.50 -3.77 22.94
C VAL A 471 54.37 -4.25 24.40
N GLY A 472 53.26 -4.89 24.78
CA GLY A 472 53.10 -5.53 26.09
C GLY A 472 53.78 -6.91 26.25
N GLU A 473 54.31 -7.49 25.17
CA GLU A 473 55.05 -8.76 25.24
C GLU A 473 56.56 -8.48 25.48
N ARG A 474 57.25 -9.36 26.21
CA ARG A 474 58.73 -9.25 26.41
C ARG A 474 59.49 -9.17 25.08
N TRP A 475 59.04 -9.91 24.08
CA TRP A 475 59.55 -9.86 22.71
C TRP A 475 58.45 -9.38 21.77
N PRO A 476 58.22 -8.06 21.63
CA PRO A 476 57.15 -7.53 20.80
C PRO A 476 57.22 -8.04 19.36
N ARG A 477 56.06 -8.30 18.77
CA ARG A 477 55.94 -8.77 17.39
C ARG A 477 55.07 -7.85 16.56
N ALA A 478 55.43 -7.72 15.29
CA ALA A 478 54.61 -7.05 14.29
C ALA A 478 53.71 -8.07 13.59
N ARG A 479 52.41 -7.77 13.49
CA ARG A 479 51.44 -8.64 12.81
C ARG A 479 50.30 -7.87 12.19
N VAL A 480 49.72 -8.41 11.13
CA VAL A 480 48.47 -7.89 10.58
C VAL A 480 47.31 -8.42 11.42
N MET A 481 46.49 -7.52 11.96
CA MET A 481 45.35 -7.85 12.82
C MET A 481 44.08 -7.21 12.28
N ARG A 482 42.95 -7.91 12.41
CA ARG A 482 41.60 -7.37 12.24
C ARG A 482 40.84 -7.49 13.57
N GLY A 483 39.87 -6.60 13.79
CA GLY A 483 39.01 -6.63 14.97
C GLY A 483 39.43 -5.66 16.09
N PRO A 484 38.87 -5.83 17.29
CA PRO A 484 38.98 -4.86 18.38
C PRO A 484 40.43 -4.65 18.83
N LYS A 485 40.77 -3.38 19.10
CA LYS A 485 42.09 -2.98 19.59
C LYS A 485 42.29 -3.39 21.05
N ARG A 486 43.52 -3.69 21.44
CA ARG A 486 43.94 -4.05 22.81
C ARG A 486 44.85 -2.97 23.39
N LYS A 487 44.79 -2.75 24.71
CA LYS A 487 45.47 -1.63 25.40
C LYS A 487 47.01 -1.72 25.35
N ASP A 488 47.53 -2.94 25.25
CA ASP A 488 48.93 -3.35 25.28
C ASP A 488 49.52 -3.61 23.87
N VAL A 489 48.84 -3.09 22.84
CA VAL A 489 49.22 -3.24 21.43
C VAL A 489 49.16 -1.87 20.75
N ARG A 490 50.23 -1.50 20.04
CA ARG A 490 50.23 -0.31 19.18
C ARG A 490 49.69 -0.68 17.80
N TYR A 491 48.76 0.12 17.29
CA TYR A 491 48.11 -0.12 16.01
C TYR A 491 48.46 1.00 15.02
N PHE A 492 48.88 0.59 13.83
CA PHE A 492 49.16 1.48 12.70
C PHE A 492 48.22 1.12 11.55
N GLY A 493 47.66 2.10 10.86
CA GLY A 493 46.59 1.92 9.87
C GLY A 493 45.39 2.83 10.17
N PRO A 494 44.19 2.53 9.63
CA PRO A 494 43.79 1.33 8.88
C PRO A 494 44.32 1.26 7.44
N TYR A 495 44.63 0.05 6.95
CA TYR A 495 45.10 -0.16 5.58
C TYR A 495 43.97 -0.69 4.68
N GLY A 496 43.98 -0.30 3.39
CA GLY A 496 42.91 -0.65 2.44
C GLY A 496 42.74 -2.17 2.25
N HIS A 497 43.84 -2.92 2.16
CA HIS A 497 43.83 -4.37 1.98
C HIS A 497 44.93 -5.07 2.78
N ALA A 498 44.64 -6.29 3.25
CA ALA A 498 45.59 -7.09 4.03
C ALA A 498 46.83 -7.54 3.23
N TYR A 499 46.77 -7.52 1.89
CA TYR A 499 47.91 -7.85 1.03
C TYR A 499 48.96 -6.73 1.03
N ALA A 500 48.54 -5.48 0.78
CA ALA A 500 49.43 -4.32 0.72
C ALA A 500 50.20 -4.09 2.04
N ILE A 501 49.54 -4.31 3.18
CA ILE A 501 50.18 -4.20 4.49
C ILE A 501 51.15 -5.35 4.77
N ARG A 502 50.88 -6.57 4.27
CA ARG A 502 51.82 -7.70 4.41
C ARG A 502 53.07 -7.44 3.61
N GLU A 503 52.96 -6.90 2.40
CA GLU A 503 54.11 -6.50 1.58
C GLU A 503 54.92 -5.38 2.25
N THR A 504 54.24 -4.39 2.83
CA THR A 504 54.87 -3.31 3.60
C THR A 504 55.61 -3.87 4.82
N LEU A 505 54.96 -4.73 5.60
CA LEU A 505 55.60 -5.38 6.75
C LEU A 505 56.80 -6.23 6.31
N ASP A 506 56.68 -6.98 5.22
CA ASP A 506 57.75 -7.79 4.68
C ASP A 506 58.98 -6.94 4.30
N ALA A 507 58.77 -5.79 3.66
CA ALA A 507 59.83 -4.84 3.34
C ALA A 507 60.46 -4.24 4.61
N LEU A 508 59.65 -3.84 5.59
CA LEU A 508 60.13 -3.23 6.82
C LEU A 508 60.89 -4.20 7.72
N THR A 509 60.55 -5.48 7.73
CA THR A 509 61.29 -6.49 8.53
C THR A 509 62.73 -6.69 8.07
N ARG A 510 63.08 -6.31 6.84
CA ARG A 510 64.48 -6.31 6.37
C ARG A 510 65.30 -5.17 6.97
N VAL A 511 64.65 -4.08 7.34
CA VAL A 511 65.26 -2.86 7.91
C VAL A 511 65.25 -2.90 9.42
N PHE A 512 64.12 -3.34 9.99
CA PHE A 512 63.88 -3.50 11.41
C PHE A 512 63.57 -4.98 11.67
N PRO A 513 64.55 -5.81 12.06
CA PRO A 513 64.41 -7.27 12.16
C PRO A 513 63.60 -7.71 13.39
N VAL A 514 62.34 -7.25 13.45
CA VAL A 514 61.33 -7.56 14.47
C VAL A 514 60.60 -8.84 14.08
N ARG A 515 60.36 -9.72 15.06
CA ARG A 515 59.66 -10.99 14.81
C ARG A 515 58.22 -10.76 14.37
N THR A 516 57.72 -11.64 13.50
CA THR A 516 56.32 -11.68 13.06
C THR A 516 55.61 -12.98 13.44
N CYS A 517 56.37 -14.00 13.83
CA CYS A 517 55.90 -15.35 14.14
C CYS A 517 54.93 -15.41 15.33
N SER A 518 54.04 -16.40 15.33
CA SER A 518 53.15 -16.68 16.46
C SER A 518 53.92 -17.08 17.71
N ASN A 519 53.31 -16.90 18.89
CA ASN A 519 53.94 -17.28 20.16
C ASN A 519 54.17 -18.80 20.22
N ALA A 520 53.20 -19.60 19.77
CA ALA A 520 53.36 -21.05 19.66
C ALA A 520 54.58 -21.47 18.81
N PHE A 521 54.81 -20.82 17.67
CA PHE A 521 55.98 -21.10 16.83
C PHE A 521 57.29 -20.59 17.47
N PHE A 522 57.25 -19.43 18.13
CA PHE A 522 58.39 -18.91 18.87
C PHE A 522 58.85 -19.88 19.97
N ASP A 523 57.91 -20.36 20.79
CA ASP A 523 58.18 -21.29 21.88
C ASP A 523 58.66 -22.65 21.36
N GLN A 524 58.19 -23.08 20.19
CA GLN A 524 58.68 -24.28 19.52
C GLN A 524 60.17 -24.13 19.13
N ARG A 525 60.57 -22.99 18.55
CA ARG A 525 61.97 -22.75 18.16
C ARG A 525 62.90 -22.56 19.35
N ALA A 526 62.41 -21.90 20.40
CA ALA A 526 63.13 -21.76 21.67
C ALA A 526 63.47 -23.13 22.27
N ARG A 527 62.48 -24.04 22.34
CA ARG A 527 62.67 -25.42 22.82
C ARG A 527 63.61 -26.24 21.94
N ALA A 528 63.56 -26.03 20.62
CA ALA A 528 64.43 -26.73 19.68
C ALA A 528 65.88 -26.17 19.66
N GLY A 529 66.16 -25.05 20.34
CA GLY A 529 67.48 -24.43 20.36
C GLY A 529 67.98 -23.95 19.00
N ARG A 530 67.11 -23.75 18.00
CA ARG A 530 67.49 -23.35 16.63
C ARG A 530 66.62 -22.22 16.09
N PRO A 531 67.20 -21.14 15.52
CA PRO A 531 66.43 -20.03 14.97
C PRO A 531 65.69 -20.43 13.69
N CYS A 532 64.69 -19.65 13.30
CA CYS A 532 63.89 -19.92 12.10
C CYS A 532 64.49 -19.28 10.84
N LEU A 533 63.97 -19.66 9.67
CA LEU A 533 64.40 -19.12 8.37
C LEU A 533 64.41 -17.58 8.33
N TYR A 534 63.47 -16.90 9.00
CA TYR A 534 63.42 -15.44 9.02
C TYR A 534 64.64 -14.81 9.68
N TYR A 535 65.28 -15.50 10.62
CA TYR A 535 66.57 -15.08 11.16
C TYR A 535 67.68 -15.31 10.14
N ASP A 536 67.73 -16.51 9.54
CA ASP A 536 68.77 -16.88 8.56
C ASP A 536 68.80 -15.93 7.35
N ILE A 537 67.65 -15.36 6.98
CA ILE A 537 67.52 -14.37 5.88
C ILE A 537 67.51 -12.91 6.36
N GLY A 538 67.83 -12.65 7.63
CA GLY A 538 67.99 -11.29 8.18
C GLY A 538 66.70 -10.49 8.40
N ARG A 539 65.53 -11.13 8.45
CA ARG A 539 64.22 -10.49 8.70
C ARG A 539 63.79 -10.53 10.17
N CYS A 540 64.55 -11.20 11.02
CA CYS A 540 64.28 -11.33 12.44
C CYS A 540 65.61 -11.41 13.19
N ALA A 541 65.73 -10.73 14.33
CA ALA A 541 66.93 -10.79 15.17
C ALA A 541 67.08 -12.14 15.92
N GLY A 542 66.09 -13.03 15.80
CA GLY A 542 66.09 -14.35 16.42
C GLY A 542 66.01 -14.36 17.96
N PRO A 543 65.11 -13.58 18.59
CA PRO A 543 65.00 -13.55 20.06
C PRO A 543 64.49 -14.85 20.71
N CYS A 544 64.12 -15.86 19.92
CA CYS A 544 63.73 -17.17 20.45
C CYS A 544 64.92 -17.98 20.98
N VAL A 545 66.14 -17.66 20.55
CA VAL A 545 67.37 -18.36 20.96
C VAL A 545 68.49 -17.35 21.20
N PRO A 546 68.32 -16.42 22.17
CA PRO A 546 69.21 -15.27 22.35
C PRO A 546 70.66 -15.67 22.65
N ALA A 547 70.89 -16.81 23.32
CA ALA A 547 72.23 -17.35 23.57
C ALA A 547 73.00 -17.70 22.28
N MET A 548 72.29 -18.04 21.20
CA MET A 548 72.89 -18.35 19.88
C MET A 548 73.00 -17.11 18.99
N THR A 549 72.00 -16.23 19.02
CA THR A 549 71.90 -15.08 18.11
C THR A 549 72.56 -13.82 18.67
N GLY A 550 72.88 -13.79 19.96
CA GLY A 550 73.51 -12.66 20.64
C GLY A 550 72.57 -11.47 20.88
N VAL A 551 71.27 -11.60 20.57
CA VAL A 551 70.30 -10.53 20.78
C VAL A 551 69.93 -10.37 22.25
N THR A 552 69.93 -9.14 22.74
CA THR A 552 69.47 -8.77 24.08
C THR A 552 68.09 -8.14 24.05
N ASP A 553 67.42 -8.07 25.19
CA ASP A 553 66.12 -7.41 25.33
C ASP A 553 66.21 -5.94 24.89
N GLU A 554 67.27 -5.22 25.29
CA GLU A 554 67.48 -3.80 24.97
C GLU A 554 67.72 -3.58 23.46
N SER A 555 68.63 -4.37 22.87
CA SER A 555 68.95 -4.24 21.44
C SER A 555 67.75 -4.51 20.55
N TYR A 556 66.88 -5.45 20.94
CA TYR A 556 65.65 -5.74 20.22
C TYR A 556 64.58 -4.66 20.40
N LEU A 557 64.41 -4.14 21.62
CA LEU A 557 63.47 -3.05 21.88
C LEU A 557 63.80 -1.80 21.07
N LEU A 558 65.09 -1.48 20.87
CA LEU A 558 65.50 -0.41 19.96
C LEU A 558 65.04 -0.63 18.51
N GLN A 559 65.01 -1.89 18.02
CA GLN A 559 64.48 -2.21 16.69
C GLN A 559 62.96 -2.07 16.65
N VAL A 560 62.27 -2.45 17.72
CA VAL A 560 60.81 -2.30 17.85
C VAL A 560 60.44 -0.82 17.89
N GLU A 561 61.14 -0.01 18.66
CA GLU A 561 60.93 1.44 18.74
C GLU A 561 61.15 2.11 17.39
N ALA A 562 62.27 1.81 16.72
CA ALA A 562 62.56 2.34 15.40
C ALA A 562 61.48 1.95 14.36
N LEU A 563 60.97 0.72 14.41
CA LEU A 563 59.83 0.30 13.59
C LEU A 563 58.57 1.10 13.93
N THR A 564 58.26 1.28 15.21
CA THR A 564 57.06 2.04 15.63
C THR A 564 57.14 3.52 15.28
N ASP A 565 58.31 4.13 15.38
CA ASP A 565 58.55 5.52 14.99
C ASP A 565 58.44 5.71 13.48
N PHE A 566 58.99 4.76 12.72
CA PHE A 566 58.86 4.75 11.26
C PHE A 566 57.38 4.65 10.86
N LEU A 567 56.63 3.71 11.43
CA LEU A 567 55.20 3.52 11.17
C LEU A 567 54.34 4.70 11.68
N GLY A 568 54.80 5.41 12.72
CA GLY A 568 54.21 6.64 13.23
C GLY A 568 54.53 7.88 12.39
N GLY A 569 55.30 7.73 11.31
CA GLY A 569 55.61 8.82 10.37
C GLY A 569 56.90 9.60 10.69
N ASN A 570 57.67 9.19 11.70
CA ASN A 570 58.99 9.73 12.02
C ASN A 570 60.13 8.92 11.35
N TYR A 571 60.09 8.81 10.03
CA TYR A 571 61.03 7.98 9.26
C TYR A 571 62.38 8.65 8.95
N ARG A 572 62.46 9.99 9.01
CA ARG A 572 63.67 10.74 8.59
C ARG A 572 64.93 10.30 9.35
N PRO A 573 64.92 10.15 10.68
CA PRO A 573 66.11 9.71 11.42
C PRO A 573 66.59 8.32 10.97
N ALA A 574 65.65 7.38 10.74
CA ALA A 574 65.97 6.04 10.28
C ALA A 574 66.63 6.04 8.89
N LEU A 575 66.10 6.83 7.95
CA LEU A 575 66.69 6.97 6.61
C LEU A 575 68.08 7.60 6.65
N THR A 576 68.25 8.67 7.43
CA THR A 576 69.55 9.35 7.57
C THR A 576 70.60 8.40 8.15
N ARG A 577 70.23 7.62 9.16
CA ARG A 577 71.11 6.60 9.75
C ARG A 577 71.52 5.55 8.73
N LEU A 578 70.56 4.92 8.03
CA LEU A 578 70.85 3.90 7.02
C LEU A 578 71.75 4.43 5.90
N GLN A 579 71.52 5.67 5.47
CA GLN A 579 72.32 6.31 4.44
C GLN A 579 73.75 6.62 4.92
N ALA A 580 73.92 7.03 6.18
CA ALA A 580 75.23 7.24 6.78
C ALA A 580 76.01 5.93 6.94
N GLU A 581 75.37 4.88 7.46
CA GLU A 581 75.96 3.54 7.61
C GLU A 581 76.35 2.94 6.25
N MET A 582 75.50 3.12 5.23
CA MET A 582 75.78 2.65 3.87
C MET A 582 77.03 3.33 3.30
N ARG A 583 77.17 4.65 3.49
CA ARG A 583 78.34 5.42 3.05
C ARG A 583 79.60 4.97 3.80
N GLN A 584 79.51 4.84 5.12
CA GLN A 584 80.63 4.38 5.93
C GLN A 584 81.11 2.98 5.52
N ALA A 585 80.18 2.05 5.25
CA ALA A 585 80.53 0.71 4.77
C ALA A 585 81.20 0.75 3.39
N ALA A 586 80.76 1.65 2.50
CA ALA A 586 81.39 1.85 1.20
C ALA A 586 82.81 2.45 1.34
N ASP A 587 82.99 3.41 2.24
CA ASP A 587 84.29 4.04 2.55
C ASP A 587 85.29 3.02 3.12
N LEU A 588 84.80 2.05 3.90
CA LEU A 588 85.58 0.92 4.42
C LEU A 588 85.77 -0.23 3.42
N LEU A 589 85.32 -0.07 2.17
CA LEU A 589 85.37 -1.09 1.11
C LEU A 589 84.58 -2.38 1.44
N GLU A 590 83.63 -2.32 2.39
CA GLU A 590 82.72 -3.41 2.76
C GLU A 590 81.53 -3.47 1.78
N PHE A 591 81.80 -3.74 0.50
CA PHE A 591 80.80 -3.61 -0.58
C PHE A 591 79.54 -4.46 -0.38
N GLU A 592 79.65 -5.67 0.20
CA GLU A 592 78.48 -6.50 0.50
C GLU A 592 77.57 -5.86 1.55
N ARG A 593 78.17 -5.25 2.59
CA ARG A 593 77.42 -4.56 3.64
C ARG A 593 76.79 -3.30 3.10
N ALA A 594 77.52 -2.53 2.29
CA ALA A 594 77.01 -1.34 1.62
C ALA A 594 75.83 -1.71 0.68
N ALA A 595 75.92 -2.82 -0.06
CA ALA A 595 74.83 -3.31 -0.91
C ALA A 595 73.59 -3.70 -0.08
N ARG A 596 73.76 -4.41 1.05
CA ARG A 596 72.64 -4.74 1.96
C ARG A 596 71.97 -3.48 2.52
N LEU A 597 72.75 -2.49 2.96
CA LEU A 597 72.23 -1.22 3.49
C LEU A 597 71.54 -0.38 2.40
N ARG A 598 72.05 -0.39 1.17
CA ARG A 598 71.41 0.25 0.01
C ARG A 598 70.04 -0.38 -0.26
N ASP A 599 69.96 -1.70 -0.26
CA ASP A 599 68.72 -2.42 -0.53
C ASP A 599 67.70 -2.21 0.59
N GLN A 600 68.14 -2.13 1.85
CA GLN A 600 67.31 -1.72 2.99
C GLN A 600 66.80 -0.27 2.86
N LEU A 601 67.66 0.65 2.46
CA LEU A 601 67.29 2.05 2.23
C LEU A 601 66.27 2.19 1.07
N ALA A 602 66.46 1.43 -0.01
CA ALA A 602 65.51 1.36 -1.12
C ALA A 602 64.16 0.77 -0.69
N ALA A 603 64.16 -0.31 0.10
CA ALA A 603 62.95 -0.90 0.66
C ALA A 603 62.21 0.08 1.59
N ALA A 604 62.93 0.80 2.45
CA ALA A 604 62.36 1.81 3.33
C ALA A 604 61.74 2.98 2.55
N ARG A 605 62.40 3.46 1.48
CA ARG A 605 61.86 4.52 0.61
C ARG A 605 60.63 4.06 -0.17
N LYS A 606 60.65 2.84 -0.72
CA LYS A 606 59.50 2.26 -1.43
C LYS A 606 58.28 2.09 -0.51
N ALA A 607 58.50 1.70 0.75
CA ALA A 607 57.45 1.63 1.76
C ALA A 607 56.85 3.00 2.13
N MET A 608 57.55 4.10 1.83
CA MET A 608 57.04 5.47 2.00
C MET A 608 56.35 6.03 0.75
N GLU A 609 56.81 5.69 -0.45
CA GLU A 609 56.20 6.14 -1.71
C GLU A 609 54.75 5.67 -1.84
N SER A 610 54.40 4.53 -1.23
CA SER A 610 53.01 4.06 -1.11
C SER A 610 52.15 4.83 -0.09
N GLN A 611 52.73 5.75 0.68
CA GLN A 611 52.07 6.63 1.67
C GLN A 611 52.06 8.09 1.20
N GLU A 612 51.58 8.31 -0.03
CA GLU A 612 51.59 9.60 -0.72
C GLU A 612 51.07 10.77 0.15
N MET A 613 51.82 11.87 0.13
CA MET A 613 51.61 13.07 0.94
C MET A 613 50.65 14.01 0.21
N VAL A 614 49.46 14.28 0.75
CA VAL A 614 48.42 15.02 -0.01
C VAL A 614 48.08 16.40 0.57
N LEU A 615 48.52 16.72 1.79
CA LEU A 615 48.18 18.00 2.43
C LEU A 615 49.44 18.74 2.91
N GLY A 616 49.54 20.04 2.61
CA GLY A 616 50.63 20.91 3.10
C GLY A 616 50.63 21.15 4.62
N ARG A 617 49.56 20.74 5.32
CA ARG A 617 49.40 20.84 6.78
C ARG A 617 49.38 19.45 7.41
N LYS A 618 49.96 19.32 8.61
CA LYS A 618 49.93 18.10 9.45
C LYS A 618 48.57 17.93 10.14
N ASP A 619 47.49 17.86 9.36
CA ASP A 619 46.13 17.70 9.87
C ASP A 619 45.73 16.22 9.89
N ASP A 620 44.97 15.84 10.93
CA ASP A 620 44.26 14.55 10.99
C ASP A 620 42.83 14.74 10.49
N LEU A 621 42.46 14.07 9.41
CA LEU A 621 41.13 14.16 8.82
C LEU A 621 40.77 12.91 8.02
N ASP A 622 39.49 12.66 7.83
CA ASP A 622 39.01 11.65 6.89
C ASP A 622 38.33 12.38 5.72
N VAL A 623 38.62 11.97 4.49
CA VAL A 623 37.99 12.50 3.27
C VAL A 623 37.09 11.45 2.67
N ILE A 624 35.83 11.80 2.40
CA ILE A 624 34.79 10.90 1.93
C ILE A 624 34.22 11.44 0.62
N GLY A 625 34.65 10.83 -0.48
CA GLY A 625 34.07 11.00 -1.80
C GLY A 625 32.80 10.18 -1.96
N LEU A 626 31.90 10.66 -2.80
CA LEU A 626 30.64 10.02 -3.19
C LEU A 626 30.48 10.18 -4.69
N GLU A 627 30.21 9.06 -5.37
CA GLU A 627 29.70 9.01 -6.74
C GLU A 627 28.43 8.16 -6.73
N GLU A 628 27.40 8.54 -7.48
CA GLU A 628 26.12 7.83 -7.48
C GLU A 628 25.49 7.76 -8.87
N ASP A 629 24.76 6.68 -9.12
CA ASP A 629 23.78 6.56 -10.20
C ASP A 629 22.37 6.29 -9.61
N ASP A 630 21.43 5.85 -10.43
CA ASP A 630 20.05 5.61 -10.00
C ASP A 630 19.89 4.40 -9.06
N LEU A 631 20.75 3.38 -9.18
CA LEU A 631 20.62 2.09 -8.50
C LEU A 631 21.70 1.85 -7.44
N GLU A 632 22.87 2.48 -7.60
CA GLU A 632 24.03 2.25 -6.75
C GLU A 632 24.72 3.58 -6.39
N ALA A 633 25.36 3.60 -5.21
CA ALA A 633 26.28 4.66 -4.82
C ALA A 633 27.61 4.05 -4.39
N ALA A 634 28.69 4.72 -4.76
CA ALA A 634 30.04 4.37 -4.36
C ALA A 634 30.60 5.43 -3.42
N PHE A 635 31.01 5.02 -2.22
CA PHE A 635 31.76 5.86 -1.30
C PHE A 635 33.24 5.50 -1.35
N GLN A 636 34.10 6.51 -1.45
CA GLN A 636 35.55 6.34 -1.36
C GLN A 636 36.09 7.16 -0.18
N VAL A 637 36.69 6.48 0.79
CA VAL A 637 37.24 7.12 1.98
C VAL A 637 38.76 7.11 1.94
N PHE A 638 39.38 8.24 2.26
CA PHE A 638 40.81 8.40 2.51
C PHE A 638 41.03 8.77 3.98
N PHE A 639 41.81 7.95 4.69
CA PHE A 639 42.19 8.22 6.09
C PHE A 639 43.48 9.02 6.11
N VAL A 640 43.43 10.26 6.57
CA VAL A 640 44.61 11.13 6.65
C VAL A 640 45.05 11.29 8.10
N ARG A 641 46.32 11.00 8.39
CA ARG A 641 46.95 11.27 9.69
C ARG A 641 48.27 12.02 9.48
N GLY A 642 48.46 13.10 10.23
CA GLY A 642 49.63 13.98 10.11
C GLY A 642 49.85 14.52 8.70
N GLY A 643 48.78 14.77 7.93
CA GLY A 643 48.82 15.23 6.54
C GLY A 643 49.11 14.15 5.47
N ARG A 644 49.14 12.87 5.84
CA ARG A 644 49.43 11.75 4.92
C ARG A 644 48.27 10.76 4.83
N VAL A 645 48.04 10.21 3.64
CA VAL A 645 47.03 9.18 3.43
C VAL A 645 47.56 7.85 3.97
N MET A 646 46.98 7.39 5.07
CA MET A 646 47.30 6.11 5.71
C MET A 646 46.64 4.93 5.00
N GLY A 647 45.53 5.18 4.30
CA GLY A 647 44.81 4.16 3.54
C GLY A 647 43.58 4.72 2.83
N ARG A 648 43.07 3.93 1.87
CA ARG A 648 41.83 4.21 1.12
C ARG A 648 40.90 3.00 1.13
N ARG A 649 39.57 3.22 1.13
CA ARG A 649 38.57 2.14 1.01
C ARG A 649 37.34 2.59 0.23
N GLY A 650 36.84 1.69 -0.61
CA GLY A 650 35.57 1.85 -1.33
C GLY A 650 34.44 1.06 -0.66
N TRP A 651 33.22 1.57 -0.73
CA TRP A 651 31.99 0.84 -0.43
C TRP A 651 31.04 1.01 -1.61
N VAL A 652 30.39 -0.09 -1.99
CA VAL A 652 29.25 -0.06 -2.90
C VAL A 652 27.99 -0.21 -2.08
N VAL A 653 27.06 0.69 -2.35
CA VAL A 653 25.80 0.85 -1.65
C VAL A 653 24.69 0.62 -2.67
N ASP A 654 23.79 -0.29 -2.35
CA ASP A 654 22.58 -0.44 -3.15
C ASP A 654 21.64 0.69 -2.74
N LYS A 655 21.40 1.61 -3.67
CA LYS A 655 20.41 2.66 -3.47
C LYS A 655 19.04 2.00 -3.55
N VAL A 656 18.28 2.19 -2.48
CA VAL A 656 16.83 2.15 -2.60
C VAL A 656 16.46 3.49 -3.22
N GLU A 657 15.68 3.48 -4.31
CA GLU A 657 15.18 4.69 -4.97
C GLU A 657 14.79 5.73 -3.90
N ASP A 658 15.22 6.98 -4.07
CA ASP A 658 14.79 8.17 -3.28
C ASP A 658 15.65 8.59 -2.07
N ILE A 659 16.93 8.20 -1.96
CA ILE A 659 17.85 8.86 -1.01
C ILE A 659 18.76 9.81 -1.77
N ASP A 660 18.71 11.08 -1.37
CA ASP A 660 19.59 12.13 -1.87
C ASP A 660 21.02 12.01 -1.31
N ALA A 661 21.96 12.73 -1.91
CA ALA A 661 23.34 12.74 -1.44
C ALA A 661 23.46 13.06 0.07
N ALA A 662 22.61 13.93 0.62
CA ALA A 662 22.62 14.28 2.04
C ALA A 662 22.26 13.09 2.94
N GLY A 663 21.20 12.36 2.61
CA GLY A 663 20.79 11.16 3.31
C GLY A 663 21.79 10.01 3.16
N LEU A 664 22.39 9.85 1.97
CA LEU A 664 23.44 8.85 1.70
C LEU A 664 24.68 9.13 2.56
N VAL A 665 25.19 10.36 2.58
CA VAL A 665 26.35 10.74 3.40
C VAL A 665 26.05 10.54 4.89
N ALA A 666 24.88 10.93 5.38
CA ALA A 666 24.49 10.71 6.77
C ALA A 666 24.41 9.22 7.14
N SER A 667 23.82 8.39 6.26
CA SER A 667 23.80 6.93 6.43
C SER A 667 25.22 6.36 6.46
N PHE A 668 26.07 6.78 5.53
CA PHE A 668 27.42 6.28 5.40
C PHE A 668 28.33 6.69 6.56
N LEU A 669 28.21 7.91 7.07
CA LEU A 669 28.97 8.35 8.26
C LEU A 669 28.64 7.49 9.48
N ARG A 670 27.36 7.12 9.66
CA ARG A 670 26.95 6.20 10.73
C ARG A 670 27.57 4.83 10.52
N GLU A 671 27.41 4.24 9.34
CA GLU A 671 28.00 2.95 9.01
C GLU A 671 29.52 2.94 9.21
N LEU A 672 30.20 4.02 8.82
CA LEU A 672 31.64 4.14 8.93
C LEU A 672 32.12 4.24 10.38
N TYR A 673 31.46 5.02 11.23
CA TYR A 673 31.97 5.35 12.56
C TYR A 673 31.30 4.59 13.71
N MET A 674 30.18 3.89 13.50
CA MET A 674 29.49 3.23 14.62
C MET A 674 30.28 2.14 15.31
N GLU A 675 31.09 1.41 14.56
CA GLU A 675 31.97 0.35 15.08
C GLU A 675 33.41 0.83 15.26
N ARG A 676 33.68 2.14 15.16
CA ARG A 676 35.02 2.70 15.21
C ARG A 676 35.15 3.73 16.33
N ASP A 677 36.09 3.48 17.23
CA ASP A 677 36.48 4.44 18.28
C ASP A 677 37.38 5.57 17.74
N GLU A 678 37.92 5.43 16.53
CA GLU A 678 38.90 6.37 15.98
C GLU A 678 38.26 7.36 15.00
N VAL A 679 37.78 8.47 15.57
CA VAL A 679 37.18 9.59 14.83
C VAL A 679 38.18 10.75 14.73
N PRO A 680 38.47 11.29 13.52
CA PRO A 680 39.35 12.45 13.39
C PRO A 680 38.66 13.76 13.83
N PRO A 681 39.40 14.83 14.16
CA PRO A 681 38.82 16.14 14.48
C PRO A 681 38.03 16.77 13.32
N ARG A 682 38.32 16.37 12.09
CA ARG A 682 37.70 16.92 10.87
C ARG A 682 37.35 15.80 9.90
N ILE A 683 36.14 15.87 9.33
CA ILE A 683 35.68 14.96 8.30
C ILE A 683 35.25 15.79 7.09
N LEU A 684 35.84 15.51 5.94
CA LEU A 684 35.51 16.15 4.68
C LEU A 684 34.57 15.23 3.89
N VAL A 685 33.46 15.78 3.43
CA VAL A 685 32.41 15.02 2.72
C VAL A 685 32.07 15.69 1.39
N ALA A 686 31.64 14.90 0.41
CA ALA A 686 31.23 15.38 -0.91
C ALA A 686 29.95 16.25 -0.87
N ALA A 687 29.03 15.97 0.06
CA ALA A 687 27.79 16.71 0.27
C ALA A 687 27.50 16.86 1.78
N TRP A 688 26.73 17.87 2.16
CA TRP A 688 26.32 18.06 3.56
C TRP A 688 25.42 16.90 4.01
N PRO A 689 25.71 16.22 5.12
CA PRO A 689 24.85 15.16 5.61
C PRO A 689 23.54 15.73 6.15
N ALA A 690 22.46 14.96 6.02
CA ALA A 690 21.27 15.17 6.81
C ALA A 690 21.63 15.12 8.32
N ASP A 691 21.04 16.03 9.11
CA ASP A 691 21.23 16.11 10.57
C ASP A 691 22.70 16.28 11.03
N GLN A 692 23.48 17.11 10.31
CA GLN A 692 24.89 17.40 10.62
C GLN A 692 25.17 17.63 12.12
N ALA A 693 24.33 18.44 12.79
CA ALA A 693 24.54 18.79 14.20
C ALA A 693 24.56 17.55 15.12
N VAL A 694 23.61 16.62 14.90
CA VAL A 694 23.50 15.37 15.68
C VAL A 694 24.70 14.46 15.41
N LEU A 695 25.14 14.39 14.15
CA LEU A 695 26.32 13.62 13.78
C LEU A 695 27.59 14.19 14.41
N GLU A 696 27.78 15.52 14.39
CA GLU A 696 28.94 16.17 15.03
C GLU A 696 28.93 15.98 16.55
N GLU A 697 27.77 16.06 17.20
CA GLU A 697 27.61 15.81 18.63
C GLU A 697 27.99 14.37 18.99
N TRP A 698 27.38 13.40 18.29
CA TRP A 698 27.67 11.98 18.47
C TRP A 698 29.16 11.66 18.29
N LEU A 699 29.74 12.09 17.17
CA LEU A 699 31.14 11.85 16.83
C LEU A 699 32.10 12.54 17.80
N SER A 700 31.75 13.74 18.29
CA SER A 700 32.52 14.41 19.35
C SER A 700 32.49 13.64 20.66
N GLY A 701 31.36 13.02 21.00
CA GLY A 701 31.20 12.13 22.15
C GLY A 701 32.09 10.89 22.05
N VAL A 702 32.07 10.20 20.90
CA VAL A 702 32.93 9.02 20.65
C VAL A 702 34.41 9.39 20.73
N ARG A 703 34.80 10.55 20.17
CA ARG A 703 36.19 11.02 20.16
C ARG A 703 36.66 11.54 21.53
N GLY A 704 35.74 12.00 22.39
CA GLY A 704 36.05 12.75 23.61
C GLY A 704 36.53 14.20 23.37
N SER A 705 36.44 14.71 22.13
CA SER A 705 36.77 16.10 21.78
C SER A 705 36.08 16.50 20.48
N ARG A 706 35.95 17.82 20.24
CA ARG A 706 35.13 18.35 19.13
C ARG A 706 35.52 17.79 17.76
N VAL A 707 34.51 17.37 17.01
CA VAL A 707 34.57 16.93 15.60
C VAL A 707 33.81 17.94 14.75
N ARG A 708 34.31 18.23 13.53
CA ARG A 708 33.60 19.05 12.53
C ARG A 708 33.48 18.31 11.21
N ILE A 709 32.28 18.36 10.63
CA ILE A 709 32.00 17.90 9.27
C ILE A 709 32.03 19.13 8.36
N SER A 710 32.65 19.02 7.18
CA SER A 710 32.70 20.14 6.22
C SER A 710 32.72 19.69 4.77
N VAL A 711 32.09 20.46 3.89
CA VAL A 711 32.18 20.31 2.44
C VAL A 711 33.23 21.30 1.89
N PRO A 712 34.39 20.85 1.38
CA PRO A 712 35.43 21.72 0.85
C PRO A 712 35.00 22.37 -0.47
N ALA A 713 35.06 23.71 -0.53
CA ALA A 713 34.80 24.46 -1.77
C ALA A 713 36.06 24.69 -2.63
N ARG A 714 37.26 24.76 -2.02
CA ARG A 714 38.55 25.08 -2.68
C ARG A 714 39.74 24.45 -1.92
N GLY A 715 40.92 24.40 -2.56
CA GLY A 715 42.19 23.97 -1.95
C GLY A 715 42.44 22.45 -1.97
N ASP A 716 43.48 22.00 -1.26
CA ASP A 716 43.91 20.58 -1.23
C ASP A 716 42.79 19.61 -0.83
N GLY A 717 41.89 20.05 0.08
CA GLY A 717 40.73 19.25 0.49
C GLY A 717 39.69 19.04 -0.61
N ARG A 718 39.57 19.96 -1.59
CA ARG A 718 38.73 19.76 -2.78
C ARG A 718 39.40 18.84 -3.79
N ARG A 719 40.72 18.94 -3.95
CA ARG A 719 41.51 18.06 -4.83
C ARG A 719 41.47 16.60 -4.38
N LEU A 720 41.38 16.35 -3.08
CA LEU A 720 41.23 15.01 -2.50
C LEU A 720 39.82 14.40 -2.67
N LEU A 721 38.80 15.23 -2.93
CA LEU A 721 37.42 14.79 -3.15
C LEU A 721 37.11 14.53 -4.63
N GLN A 722 37.89 15.12 -5.53
CA GLN A 722 37.87 14.83 -6.97
C GLN A 722 38.74 13.62 -7.23
#